data_AF-A0A2S7UXS0-F1
#
_entry.id   AF-A0A2S7UXS0-F1
#
_cell.length_a   1.000
_cell.length_b   1.000
_cell.length_c   1.000
_cell.angle_alpha   90.00
_cell.angle_beta   90.00
_cell.angle_gamma   90.00
#
_symmetry.space_group_name_H-M   'P 1'
#
loop_
_entity.id
_entity.type
_entity.pdbx_description
1 polymer ?
#
loop_
_entity_poly.entity_id
_entity_poly.type
_entity_poly.pdbx_seq_one_letter_code
_entity_poly.pdbx_strand_id
1 'polypeptide(L)'
;MKKYIVWVLVLSSILSALVTTSARSKEHLMATIIGSGSPLYNEDRASASVLVSLGNTRILVDMGNGAQTNLNKLGVQPRTLSALLFTHHHLDHNEEFVPILISSLMGRNDFIIVGPPNTKKLTQTSLELYEEDISYRLNKTQRSLAERKKAFEVKDILGGESFKIGKINVSTVKVPHTIHTIAYRFDYDGQSIVITGDLTYAEDLPELAKNADFMIIDSGGMIMTGGRNNRPTAKKTNKAGGSKNTGTNSQNKSSKRVRAHLDLADSSLLAKQAKVKNLVYTHFTPGEIDQEASLKQIRKNYSGNVIFATDLMLVKAKDFKKTDDSMSSPKGVTYRGSGSYQIADTGQKTFYSTHQVISAPAEGDAFFGQDASYIISDPSYTDNNNGTIADNVTGLMWQQDLTEKLTYEQAQQKVKNFNLGGYNDWRIASVKELYSLIQFTGTVMGEKAITPFIDTGFFTQPLGDSSQGEREIDAQVWSSTEYVGKTMKNDDTVFGVNFVDGRIKGYPKYNPRTHEANKMYFRFVRDNKDYGKNKFVDNNDGTITDTATGLTWQKADSAQGMNWQDALEFSNNLELGGHDDWRLPNAKELQSIVDYSRSPETSNSAAIDPIFQTSSITNEGGEKDYPYYWSSTTHLDGRVPEANAVYIAFGKALGEMRGQTMDVHGAGAQRSDPKTGEAMSRGPQGDMIRVNNYVRSVRGGVVDSQVFEEMNATYSDSESRNNTSRANTSRANTSRNANSETKPAVKKRPLSGSNRFINRLDKDNDGKVSSTEFKGPAKRFTQFDRNNDGYISADEAPTGPPTEKKS
;
A
#
# COMPACT_ATOMS: atom_id res chain seq x y z
N MET A 1 44.08 37.49 30.27
CA MET A 1 43.44 37.33 31.59
C MET A 1 42.80 38.67 31.93
N LYS A 2 41.51 38.89 32.16
CA LYS A 2 40.28 38.10 32.34
C LYS A 2 39.17 39.06 31.82
N LYS A 3 38.39 38.71 30.80
CA LYS A 3 37.10 38.00 30.87
C LYS A 3 36.08 38.62 31.85
N TYR A 4 34.91 38.93 31.27
CA TYR A 4 33.55 38.98 31.83
C TYR A 4 32.88 40.36 32.00
N ILE A 5 31.71 40.51 31.34
CA ILE A 5 30.54 41.35 31.68
C ILE A 5 30.73 42.83 31.24
N VAL A 6 30.00 43.45 30.30
CA VAL A 6 28.57 43.42 29.94
C VAL A 6 28.44 43.82 28.45
N TRP A 7 27.96 42.94 27.57
CA TRP A 7 27.35 43.33 26.29
C TRP A 7 25.87 42.94 26.37
N VAL A 8 25.05 43.85 26.89
CA VAL A 8 23.58 43.65 27.09
C VAL A 8 22.74 44.54 26.15
N LEU A 9 23.32 45.29 25.21
CA LEU A 9 22.56 46.30 24.45
C LEU A 9 22.65 46.19 22.92
N VAL A 10 22.71 44.98 22.36
CA VAL A 10 22.41 44.74 20.91
C VAL A 10 21.57 43.47 20.69
N LEU A 11 20.78 43.03 21.69
CA LEU A 11 19.98 41.79 21.60
C LEU A 11 18.48 42.00 21.85
N SER A 12 17.93 43.18 21.52
CA SER A 12 16.49 43.46 21.69
C SER A 12 15.74 43.91 20.44
N SER A 13 16.30 43.76 19.23
CA SER A 13 15.62 44.20 17.98
C SER A 13 15.59 43.17 16.84
N ILE A 14 15.98 41.91 17.08
CA ILE A 14 15.77 40.78 16.13
C ILE A 14 15.01 39.63 16.82
N LEU A 15 14.19 39.95 17.82
CA LEU A 15 13.32 38.98 18.50
C LEU A 15 11.86 39.43 18.46
N SER A 16 11.38 39.83 17.28
CA SER A 16 9.95 40.16 17.03
C SER A 16 9.60 40.05 15.55
N ALA A 17 10.03 38.98 14.86
CA ALA A 17 9.56 38.63 13.51
C ALA A 17 9.87 37.18 13.12
N LEU A 18 9.66 36.23 14.04
CA LEU A 18 9.45 34.82 13.68
C LEU A 18 8.35 34.27 14.59
N VAL A 19 7.15 34.83 14.43
CA VAL A 19 5.95 34.00 14.58
C VAL A 19 5.89 33.17 13.32
N THR A 20 6.66 32.08 13.30
CA THR A 20 6.41 31.00 12.36
C THR A 20 4.97 30.56 12.61
N THR A 21 4.10 30.77 11.64
CA THR A 21 2.90 29.95 11.51
C THR A 21 3.39 28.53 11.30
N SER A 22 3.69 27.84 12.40
CA SER A 22 3.67 26.38 12.45
C SER A 22 2.31 26.00 11.90
N ALA A 23 2.28 25.51 10.67
CA ALA A 23 1.17 24.72 10.19
C ALA A 23 1.15 23.49 11.09
N ARG A 24 0.43 23.61 12.22
CA ARG A 24 0.18 22.52 13.15
C ARG A 24 -0.40 21.38 12.32
N SER A 25 0.32 20.26 12.20
CA SER A 25 -0.24 19.08 11.56
C SER A 25 -1.58 18.80 12.24
N LYS A 26 -2.65 18.76 11.46
CA LYS A 26 -4.01 18.60 12.01
C LYS A 26 -4.04 17.19 12.61
N GLU A 27 -4.35 17.05 13.90
CA GLU A 27 -4.51 15.73 14.51
C GLU A 27 -5.72 15.02 13.87
N HIS A 28 -5.67 13.70 13.76
CA HIS A 28 -6.74 12.90 13.15
C HIS A 28 -7.32 11.92 14.15
N LEU A 29 -8.64 11.78 14.15
CA LEU A 29 -9.33 10.78 14.96
C LEU A 29 -9.24 9.42 14.26
N MET A 30 -8.76 8.43 14.99
CA MET A 30 -8.46 7.09 14.47
C MET A 30 -9.05 6.04 15.41
N ALA A 31 -9.49 4.91 14.89
CA ALA A 31 -9.76 3.72 15.71
C ALA A 31 -9.02 2.50 15.16
N THR A 32 -8.43 1.71 16.02
CA THR A 32 -7.80 0.43 15.67
C THR A 32 -8.57 -0.69 16.34
N ILE A 33 -9.03 -1.66 15.56
CA ILE A 33 -9.67 -2.87 16.09
C ILE A 33 -8.59 -3.69 16.77
N ILE A 34 -8.58 -3.74 18.09
CA ILE A 34 -7.59 -4.50 18.86
C ILE A 34 -7.97 -5.97 18.89
N GLY A 35 -9.26 -6.28 19.01
CA GLY A 35 -9.79 -7.63 18.90
C GLY A 35 -11.18 -7.61 18.27
N SER A 36 -11.39 -8.57 17.37
CA SER A 36 -12.58 -8.66 16.51
C SER A 36 -13.42 -9.92 16.72
N GLY A 37 -13.02 -10.78 17.65
CA GLY A 37 -13.69 -12.02 18.02
C GLY A 37 -14.80 -11.82 19.05
N SER A 38 -15.46 -12.93 19.36
CA SER A 38 -16.58 -13.05 20.30
C SER A 38 -16.15 -13.90 21.53
N PRO A 39 -17.04 -14.32 22.44
CA PRO A 39 -16.63 -15.04 23.66
C PRO A 39 -15.99 -16.41 23.42
N LEU A 40 -16.18 -17.01 22.25
CA LEU A 40 -15.57 -18.30 21.94
C LEU A 40 -14.10 -18.08 21.58
N TYR A 41 -13.21 -18.74 22.32
CA TYR A 41 -11.78 -18.71 22.08
C TYR A 41 -11.47 -19.01 20.61
N ASN A 42 -10.63 -18.16 20.02
CA ASN A 42 -10.19 -18.25 18.65
C ASN A 42 -8.71 -17.88 18.58
N GLU A 43 -7.88 -18.74 18.00
CA GLU A 43 -6.44 -18.50 17.86
C GLU A 43 -6.13 -17.33 16.93
N ASP A 44 -7.02 -17.04 15.99
CA ASP A 44 -6.84 -16.01 14.95
C ASP A 44 -7.46 -14.65 15.32
N ARG A 45 -8.32 -14.59 16.35
CA ARG A 45 -9.04 -13.38 16.75
C ARG A 45 -9.10 -13.22 18.27
N ALA A 46 -8.50 -12.15 18.77
CA ALA A 46 -8.73 -11.65 20.12
C ALA A 46 -10.20 -11.24 20.29
N SER A 47 -10.73 -11.37 21.50
CA SER A 47 -12.08 -10.93 21.85
C SER A 47 -12.20 -9.40 21.80
N ALA A 48 -13.43 -8.89 21.85
CA ALA A 48 -13.77 -7.51 21.55
C ALA A 48 -12.89 -6.46 22.26
N SER A 49 -12.22 -5.63 21.46
CA SER A 49 -11.48 -4.47 21.95
C SER A 49 -11.19 -3.49 20.80
N VAL A 50 -11.27 -2.18 21.05
CA VAL A 50 -11.00 -1.12 20.07
C VAL A 50 -10.21 0.02 20.71
N LEU A 51 -9.13 0.46 20.07
CA LEU A 51 -8.29 1.58 20.52
C LEU A 51 -8.61 2.84 19.71
N VAL A 52 -9.24 3.83 20.33
CA VAL A 52 -9.45 5.17 19.74
C VAL A 52 -8.26 6.07 20.05
N SER A 53 -7.71 6.74 19.03
CA SER A 53 -6.48 7.52 19.10
C SER A 53 -6.63 8.92 18.51
N LEU A 54 -6.01 9.91 19.17
CA LEU A 54 -5.86 11.27 18.67
C LEU A 54 -4.57 11.89 19.25
N GLY A 55 -3.55 12.12 18.42
CA GLY A 55 -2.25 12.62 18.88
C GLY A 55 -1.63 11.68 19.92
N ASN A 56 -1.54 12.12 21.19
CA ASN A 56 -1.10 11.30 22.33
C ASN A 56 -2.26 10.75 23.18
N THR A 57 -3.52 11.12 22.89
CA THR A 57 -4.69 10.55 23.57
C THR A 57 -4.94 9.14 23.04
N ARG A 58 -5.09 8.17 23.95
CA ARG A 58 -5.34 6.76 23.65
C ARG A 58 -6.48 6.25 24.55
N ILE A 59 -7.59 5.82 23.97
CA ILE A 59 -8.79 5.36 24.67
C ILE A 59 -9.00 3.91 24.26
N LEU A 60 -8.94 2.99 25.21
CA LEU A 60 -9.25 1.58 24.95
C LEU A 60 -10.71 1.33 25.31
N VAL A 61 -11.50 0.84 24.37
CA VAL A 61 -12.90 0.46 24.54
C VAL A 61 -12.98 -1.06 24.51
N ASP A 62 -13.43 -1.64 25.60
CA ASP A 62 -13.41 -3.07 25.91
C ASP A 62 -11.99 -3.69 25.90
N MET A 63 -11.84 -4.75 26.69
CA MET A 63 -10.56 -5.38 27.04
C MET A 63 -10.71 -6.90 27.09
N GLY A 64 -11.18 -7.49 26.00
CA GLY A 64 -11.30 -8.94 25.84
C GLY A 64 -9.97 -9.71 25.80
N ASN A 65 -10.05 -11.04 25.86
CA ASN A 65 -8.87 -11.92 25.75
C ASN A 65 -8.06 -11.64 24.48
N GLY A 66 -6.74 -11.52 24.62
CA GLY A 66 -5.81 -11.21 23.54
C GLY A 66 -5.53 -9.71 23.34
N ALA A 67 -6.25 -8.81 24.03
CA ALA A 67 -6.11 -7.37 23.85
C ALA A 67 -4.68 -6.86 24.13
N GLN A 68 -4.02 -7.29 25.20
CA GLN A 68 -2.64 -6.91 25.52
C GLN A 68 -1.64 -7.41 24.49
N THR A 69 -1.81 -8.63 23.99
CA THR A 69 -0.96 -9.17 22.93
C THR A 69 -1.03 -8.27 21.70
N ASN A 70 -2.23 -7.86 21.31
CA ASN A 70 -2.43 -7.00 20.15
C ASN A 70 -2.01 -5.54 20.40
N LEU A 71 -2.20 -4.99 21.60
CA LEU A 71 -1.64 -3.69 21.98
C LEU A 71 -0.10 -3.69 21.94
N ASN A 72 0.54 -4.76 22.41
CA ASN A 72 2.00 -4.91 22.35
C ASN A 72 2.50 -5.00 20.91
N LYS A 73 1.80 -5.71 20.01
CA LYS A 73 2.12 -5.73 18.57
C LYS A 73 2.10 -4.33 17.94
N LEU A 74 1.27 -3.42 18.46
CA LEU A 74 1.21 -2.01 18.03
C LEU A 74 2.20 -1.09 18.77
N GLY A 75 3.02 -1.62 19.68
CA GLY A 75 3.89 -0.81 20.54
C GLY A 75 3.12 0.07 21.54
N VAL A 76 1.82 -0.15 21.72
CA VAL A 76 0.98 0.62 22.64
C VAL A 76 1.06 -0.01 24.02
N GLN A 77 1.69 0.69 24.95
CA GLN A 77 1.86 0.21 26.30
C GLN A 77 0.67 0.66 27.16
N PRO A 78 0.02 -0.21 27.95
CA PRO A 78 -1.15 0.18 28.75
C PRO A 78 -0.91 1.37 29.71
N ARG A 79 0.34 1.60 30.12
CA ARG A 79 0.78 2.76 30.91
C ARG A 79 0.64 4.12 30.23
N THR A 80 0.39 4.16 28.92
CA THR A 80 0.19 5.41 28.15
C THR A 80 -1.29 5.67 27.84
N LEU A 81 -2.20 4.75 28.19
CA LEU A 81 -3.63 4.91 27.95
C LEU A 81 -4.20 6.08 28.77
N SER A 82 -5.02 6.89 28.11
CA SER A 82 -5.71 8.05 28.67
C SER A 82 -7.09 7.68 29.22
N ALA A 83 -7.70 6.60 28.71
CA ALA A 83 -8.96 6.09 29.25
C ALA A 83 -9.15 4.60 28.95
N LEU A 84 -9.91 3.95 29.83
CA LEU A 84 -10.44 2.59 29.69
C LEU A 84 -11.97 2.69 29.72
N LEU A 85 -12.63 2.28 28.65
CA LEU A 85 -14.08 2.34 28.52
C LEU A 85 -14.66 0.93 28.41
N PHE A 86 -15.81 0.69 29.03
CA PHE A 86 -16.54 -0.57 28.91
C PHE A 86 -17.88 -0.33 28.25
N THR A 87 -18.18 -1.08 27.18
CA THR A 87 -19.54 -1.11 26.62
C THR A 87 -20.48 -1.83 27.58
N HIS A 88 -20.07 -3.01 28.06
CA HIS A 88 -20.79 -3.82 29.03
C HIS A 88 -19.88 -4.79 29.80
N HIS A 89 -20.42 -5.47 30.83
CA HIS A 89 -19.68 -6.38 31.70
C HIS A 89 -19.89 -7.88 31.38
N HIS A 90 -19.90 -8.25 30.10
CA HIS A 90 -19.67 -9.64 29.72
C HIS A 90 -18.17 -9.96 29.75
N LEU A 91 -17.84 -11.23 30.02
CA LEU A 91 -16.47 -11.63 30.31
C LEU A 91 -15.52 -11.34 29.14
N ASP A 92 -15.94 -11.63 27.91
CA ASP A 92 -15.18 -11.45 26.67
C ASP A 92 -14.91 -9.99 26.28
N HIS A 93 -15.47 -9.03 27.02
CA HIS A 93 -15.15 -7.60 26.92
C HIS A 93 -14.27 -7.10 28.09
N ASN A 94 -13.97 -7.96 29.07
CA ASN A 94 -13.40 -7.56 30.36
C ASN A 94 -12.19 -8.43 30.81
N GLU A 95 -11.94 -9.59 30.19
CA GLU A 95 -10.95 -10.60 30.61
C GLU A 95 -9.55 -10.05 30.91
N GLU A 96 -9.10 -9.05 30.15
CA GLU A 96 -7.78 -8.46 30.32
C GLU A 96 -7.79 -7.12 31.05
N PHE A 97 -8.93 -6.72 31.65
CA PHE A 97 -9.02 -5.47 32.39
C PHE A 97 -8.01 -5.38 33.53
N VAL A 98 -7.90 -6.41 34.37
CA VAL A 98 -7.03 -6.40 35.56
C VAL A 98 -5.56 -6.14 35.20
N PRO A 99 -4.91 -6.93 34.32
CA PRO A 99 -3.51 -6.69 33.98
C PRO A 99 -3.30 -5.35 33.27
N ILE A 100 -4.26 -4.90 32.44
CA ILE A 100 -4.23 -3.57 31.81
C ILE A 100 -4.31 -2.47 32.88
N LEU A 101 -5.25 -2.55 33.83
CA LEU A 101 -5.42 -1.62 34.94
C LEU A 101 -4.14 -1.50 35.76
N ILE A 102 -3.56 -2.62 36.18
CA ILE A 102 -2.32 -2.64 36.97
C ILE A 102 -1.20 -1.96 36.19
N SER A 103 -1.07 -2.24 34.89
CA SER A 103 -0.07 -1.60 34.02
C SER A 103 -0.33 -0.10 33.84
N SER A 104 -1.58 0.33 33.70
CA SER A 104 -1.97 1.76 33.67
C SER A 104 -1.64 2.48 34.98
N LEU A 105 -1.83 1.84 36.14
CA LEU A 105 -1.42 2.38 37.44
C LEU A 105 0.09 2.59 37.54
N MET A 106 0.90 1.76 36.86
CA MET A 106 2.36 1.94 36.82
C MET A 106 2.77 3.15 35.98
N GLY A 107 1.90 3.63 35.09
CA GLY A 107 2.10 4.84 34.30
C GLY A 107 2.22 6.11 35.16
N ARG A 108 2.64 7.19 34.52
CA ARG A 108 2.72 8.53 35.13
C ARG A 108 1.54 9.43 34.75
N ASN A 109 0.81 9.05 33.70
CA ASN A 109 -0.31 9.83 33.21
C ASN A 109 -1.53 9.64 34.11
N ASP A 110 -2.37 10.67 34.11
CA ASP A 110 -3.73 10.55 34.60
C ASP A 110 -4.58 9.86 33.54
N PHE A 111 -5.55 9.06 33.98
CA PHE A 111 -6.47 8.36 33.08
C PHE A 111 -7.86 8.25 33.70
N ILE A 112 -8.87 7.93 32.91
CA ILE A 112 -10.23 7.69 33.43
C ILE A 112 -10.73 6.30 33.08
N ILE A 113 -11.59 5.75 33.91
CA ILE A 113 -12.29 4.49 33.67
C ILE A 113 -13.78 4.80 33.64
N VAL A 114 -14.47 4.47 32.56
CA VAL A 114 -15.91 4.79 32.41
C VAL A 114 -16.64 3.61 31.81
N GLY A 115 -17.78 3.24 32.36
CA GLY A 115 -18.56 2.12 31.85
C GLY A 115 -19.95 2.07 32.46
N PRO A 116 -20.70 0.99 32.22
CA PRO A 116 -22.04 0.81 32.78
C PRO A 116 -21.99 0.67 34.32
N PRO A 117 -23.15 0.59 34.99
CA PRO A 117 -23.20 0.29 36.42
C PRO A 117 -22.37 -0.95 36.78
N ASN A 118 -21.63 -0.85 37.90
CA ASN A 118 -20.63 -1.78 38.41
C ASN A 118 -19.19 -1.56 37.92
N THR A 119 -18.90 -0.60 37.05
CA THR A 119 -17.51 -0.28 36.66
C THR A 119 -16.66 0.14 37.86
N LYS A 120 -17.21 0.97 38.76
CA LYS A 120 -16.61 1.33 40.05
C LYS A 120 -16.34 0.12 40.92
N LYS A 121 -17.33 -0.77 41.04
CA LYS A 121 -17.23 -1.98 41.88
C LYS A 121 -16.18 -2.94 41.33
N LEU A 122 -16.18 -3.19 40.01
CA LEU A 122 -15.19 -4.02 39.33
C LEU A 122 -13.78 -3.48 39.58
N THR A 123 -13.57 -2.18 39.33
CA THR A 123 -12.28 -1.53 39.55
C THR A 123 -11.83 -1.63 41.01
N GLN A 124 -12.70 -1.28 41.96
CA GLN A 124 -12.37 -1.34 43.38
C GLN A 124 -12.03 -2.76 43.83
N THR A 125 -12.81 -3.76 43.40
CA THR A 125 -12.57 -5.17 43.72
C THR A 125 -11.24 -5.64 43.13
N SER A 126 -10.90 -5.26 41.90
CA SER A 126 -9.60 -5.58 41.30
C SER A 126 -8.43 -4.93 42.06
N LEU A 127 -8.60 -3.70 42.54
CA LEU A 127 -7.57 -3.01 43.34
C LEU A 127 -7.39 -3.66 44.70
N GLU A 128 -8.47 -4.07 45.36
CA GLU A 128 -8.44 -4.77 46.65
C GLU A 128 -7.83 -6.17 46.51
N LEU A 129 -8.25 -6.93 45.50
CA LEU A 129 -7.78 -8.29 45.26
C LEU A 129 -6.27 -8.34 44.98
N TYR A 130 -5.74 -7.35 44.26
CA TYR A 130 -4.33 -7.28 43.87
C TYR A 130 -3.54 -6.20 44.64
N GLU A 131 -4.02 -5.76 45.81
CA GLU A 131 -3.40 -4.67 46.57
C GLU A 131 -1.93 -4.94 46.89
N GLU A 132 -1.58 -6.18 47.25
CA GLU A 132 -0.21 -6.58 47.58
C GLU A 132 0.73 -6.48 46.36
N ASP A 133 0.34 -7.04 45.21
CA ASP A 133 1.13 -6.98 43.97
C ASP A 133 1.25 -5.53 43.46
N ILE A 134 0.17 -4.77 43.49
CA ILE A 134 0.18 -3.35 43.09
C ILE A 134 1.11 -2.55 44.00
N SER A 135 1.04 -2.74 45.32
CA SER A 135 1.89 -2.06 46.30
C SER A 135 3.37 -2.42 46.11
N TYR A 136 3.67 -3.71 45.90
CA TYR A 136 5.03 -4.17 45.58
C TYR A 136 5.59 -3.48 44.32
N ARG A 137 4.80 -3.42 43.23
CA ARG A 137 5.24 -2.80 41.98
C ARG A 137 5.45 -1.29 42.10
N LEU A 138 4.53 -0.59 42.78
CA LEU A 138 4.64 0.86 42.98
C LEU A 138 5.83 1.23 43.86
N ASN A 139 6.12 0.43 44.89
CA ASN A 139 7.26 0.65 45.79
C ASN A 139 8.61 0.63 45.06
N LYS A 140 8.77 -0.20 44.01
CA LYS A 140 9.97 -0.18 43.14
C LYS A 140 10.24 1.19 42.51
N THR A 141 9.23 2.05 42.44
CA THR A 141 9.30 3.41 41.91
C THR A 141 9.01 4.48 42.96
N GLN A 142 9.07 4.12 44.26
CA GLN A 142 8.82 5.01 45.40
C GLN A 142 7.44 5.70 45.34
N ARG A 143 6.42 4.98 44.87
CA ARG A 143 5.03 5.46 44.81
C ARG A 143 4.14 4.56 45.66
N SER A 144 3.02 5.08 46.14
CA SER A 144 2.00 4.33 46.86
C SER A 144 0.69 4.19 46.05
N LEU A 145 -0.10 3.17 46.38
CA LEU A 145 -1.44 3.00 45.79
C LEU A 145 -2.36 4.18 46.14
N ALA A 146 -2.27 4.71 47.36
CA ALA A 146 -3.04 5.87 47.80
C ALA A 146 -2.76 7.13 46.95
N GLU A 147 -1.52 7.33 46.52
CA GLU A 147 -1.17 8.42 45.60
C GLU A 147 -1.70 8.14 44.19
N ARG A 148 -1.50 6.93 43.65
CA ARG A 148 -1.95 6.60 42.29
C ARG A 148 -3.47 6.57 42.15
N LYS A 149 -4.22 6.25 43.22
CA LYS A 149 -5.69 6.39 43.25
C LYS A 149 -6.18 7.83 43.02
N LYS A 150 -5.35 8.85 43.22
CA LYS A 150 -5.69 10.25 42.92
C LYS A 150 -5.52 10.62 41.44
N ALA A 151 -4.80 9.80 40.68
CA ALA A 151 -4.45 10.05 39.28
C ALA A 151 -5.42 9.37 38.30
N PHE A 152 -6.49 8.75 38.78
CA PHE A 152 -7.56 8.29 37.91
C PHE A 152 -8.93 8.46 38.54
N GLU A 153 -9.93 8.57 37.68
CA GLU A 153 -11.34 8.67 38.07
C GLU A 153 -12.10 7.48 37.50
N VAL A 154 -13.05 6.93 38.26
CA VAL A 154 -13.93 5.86 37.80
C VAL A 154 -15.38 6.34 37.77
N LYS A 155 -16.07 6.17 36.64
CA LYS A 155 -17.46 6.58 36.45
C LYS A 155 -18.33 5.40 36.01
N ASP A 156 -19.44 5.24 36.72
CA ASP A 156 -20.57 4.46 36.25
C ASP A 156 -21.49 5.43 35.51
N ILE A 157 -21.88 5.09 34.28
CA ILE A 157 -22.78 5.87 33.43
C ILE A 157 -23.95 5.00 32.97
N LEU A 158 -25.06 5.62 32.57
CA LEU A 158 -26.29 4.93 32.17
C LEU A 158 -26.50 4.86 30.66
N GLY A 159 -25.81 5.70 29.87
CA GLY A 159 -25.98 5.77 28.42
C GLY A 159 -26.93 6.90 28.04
N GLY A 160 -26.37 8.09 27.79
CA GLY A 160 -27.06 9.37 27.55
C GLY A 160 -26.20 10.57 27.96
N GLU A 161 -25.07 10.33 28.61
CA GLU A 161 -24.10 11.33 29.04
C GLU A 161 -23.14 11.75 27.91
N SER A 162 -22.60 12.97 28.04
CA SER A 162 -21.46 13.44 27.24
C SER A 162 -20.34 13.94 28.13
N PHE A 163 -19.09 13.67 27.74
CA PHE A 163 -17.89 14.08 28.47
C PHE A 163 -16.70 14.25 27.50
N LYS A 164 -15.51 14.59 28.01
CA LYS A 164 -14.29 14.74 27.21
C LYS A 164 -13.17 13.85 27.70
N ILE A 165 -12.37 13.33 26.76
CA ILE A 165 -11.07 12.72 27.03
C ILE A 165 -10.04 13.42 26.15
N GLY A 166 -9.15 14.19 26.77
CA GLY A 166 -8.26 15.09 26.03
C GLY A 166 -9.07 16.06 25.18
N LYS A 167 -8.86 16.01 23.85
CA LYS A 167 -9.60 16.84 22.88
C LYS A 167 -10.83 16.15 22.28
N ILE A 168 -11.05 14.87 22.57
CA ILE A 168 -12.14 14.08 22.01
C ILE A 168 -13.40 14.31 22.84
N ASN A 169 -14.51 14.67 22.19
CA ASN A 169 -15.82 14.66 22.81
C ASN A 169 -16.40 13.24 22.75
N VAL A 170 -16.92 12.75 23.85
CA VAL A 170 -17.54 11.43 23.94
C VAL A 170 -19.00 11.61 24.29
N SER A 171 -19.90 10.99 23.55
CA SER A 171 -21.34 10.94 23.85
C SER A 171 -21.81 9.50 23.86
N THR A 172 -22.82 9.18 24.66
CA THR A 172 -23.28 7.79 24.85
C THR A 172 -24.77 7.64 24.67
N VAL A 173 -25.20 6.41 24.37
CA VAL A 173 -26.61 6.00 24.45
C VAL A 173 -26.67 4.58 24.98
N LYS A 174 -27.71 4.27 25.75
CA LYS A 174 -28.00 2.90 26.16
C LYS A 174 -28.51 2.10 24.96
N VAL A 175 -27.99 0.89 24.77
CA VAL A 175 -28.46 -0.03 23.71
C VAL A 175 -28.99 -1.34 24.33
N PRO A 176 -29.95 -2.01 23.68
CA PRO A 176 -30.56 -3.23 24.21
C PRO A 176 -29.66 -4.44 24.00
N HIS A 177 -29.28 -5.09 25.10
CA HIS A 177 -28.55 -6.35 25.14
C HIS A 177 -28.94 -7.13 26.42
N THR A 178 -28.38 -8.32 26.65
CA THR A 178 -28.72 -9.19 27.80
C THR A 178 -28.39 -8.56 29.16
N ILE A 179 -27.43 -7.64 29.20
CA ILE A 179 -27.08 -6.82 30.35
C ILE A 179 -27.06 -5.34 29.96
N HIS A 180 -26.79 -4.45 30.91
CA HIS A 180 -26.73 -3.01 30.63
C HIS A 180 -25.54 -2.70 29.72
N THR A 181 -25.84 -2.27 28.49
CA THR A 181 -24.84 -1.97 27.45
C THR A 181 -24.95 -0.54 26.96
N ILE A 182 -23.79 0.05 26.68
CA ILE A 182 -23.63 1.45 26.27
C ILE A 182 -22.86 1.50 24.95
N ALA A 183 -23.43 2.22 23.98
CA ALA A 183 -22.72 2.61 22.78
C ALA A 183 -22.05 3.97 22.99
N TYR A 184 -20.87 4.15 22.40
CA TYR A 184 -20.05 5.35 22.48
C TYR A 184 -19.90 6.01 21.12
N ARG A 185 -19.95 7.34 21.08
CA ARG A 185 -19.57 8.17 19.95
C ARG A 185 -18.41 9.08 20.35
N PHE A 186 -17.40 9.16 19.50
CA PHE A 186 -16.20 9.97 19.67
C PHE A 186 -16.17 11.02 18.55
N ASP A 187 -16.13 12.31 18.90
CA ASP A 187 -16.07 13.41 17.93
C ASP A 187 -14.84 14.30 18.13
N TYR A 188 -14.15 14.64 17.04
CA TYR A 188 -13.08 15.63 17.01
C TYR A 188 -12.99 16.33 15.66
N ASP A 189 -13.05 17.66 15.64
CA ASP A 189 -12.78 18.46 14.42
C ASP A 189 -13.57 17.99 13.17
N GLY A 190 -14.86 17.71 13.38
CA GLY A 190 -15.77 17.23 12.33
C GLY A 190 -15.62 15.75 11.96
N GLN A 191 -14.71 15.02 12.62
CA GLN A 191 -14.52 13.57 12.51
C GLN A 191 -15.29 12.84 13.62
N SER A 192 -15.81 11.65 13.33
CA SER A 192 -16.70 10.91 14.23
C SER A 192 -16.59 9.39 14.10
N ILE A 193 -16.45 8.69 15.23
CA ILE A 193 -16.40 7.23 15.32
C ILE A 193 -17.42 6.75 16.35
N VAL A 194 -18.23 5.75 16.02
CA VAL A 194 -19.21 5.13 16.92
C VAL A 194 -18.82 3.68 17.17
N ILE A 195 -18.92 3.22 18.42
CA ILE A 195 -18.71 1.83 18.84
C ILE A 195 -19.95 1.39 19.60
N THR A 196 -20.65 0.36 19.13
CA THR A 196 -21.97 -0.01 19.68
C THR A 196 -21.90 -0.91 20.92
N GLY A 197 -20.81 -1.68 21.07
CA GLY A 197 -20.83 -2.89 21.88
C GLY A 197 -21.79 -3.93 21.29
N ASP A 198 -22.15 -4.92 22.09
CA ASP A 198 -23.10 -5.95 21.70
C ASP A 198 -24.54 -5.43 21.85
N LEU A 199 -25.41 -5.75 20.89
CA LEU A 199 -26.77 -5.23 20.90
C LEU A 199 -27.73 -6.04 20.04
N THR A 200 -29.02 -5.80 20.28
CA THR A 200 -30.13 -6.06 19.35
C THR A 200 -30.58 -4.74 18.71
N TYR A 201 -31.66 -4.75 17.91
CA TYR A 201 -32.15 -3.52 17.28
C TYR A 201 -32.43 -2.41 18.30
N ALA A 202 -31.84 -1.23 18.09
CA ALA A 202 -31.83 -0.12 19.02
C ALA A 202 -32.40 1.16 18.37
N GLU A 203 -33.60 1.59 18.76
CA GLU A 203 -34.29 2.73 18.14
C GLU A 203 -33.54 4.07 18.29
N ASP A 204 -32.78 4.24 19.37
CA ASP A 204 -32.07 5.50 19.67
C ASP A 204 -30.65 5.56 19.07
N LEU A 205 -30.09 4.42 18.64
CA LEU A 205 -28.74 4.36 18.07
C LEU A 205 -28.57 5.24 16.83
N PRO A 206 -29.53 5.33 15.89
CA PRO A 206 -29.40 6.17 14.71
C PRO A 206 -29.20 7.66 15.01
N GLU A 207 -29.79 8.19 16.10
CA GLU A 207 -29.58 9.59 16.46
C GLU A 207 -28.18 9.81 17.06
N LEU A 208 -27.69 8.88 17.90
CA LEU A 208 -26.30 8.92 18.35
C LEU A 208 -25.34 8.83 17.14
N ALA A 209 -25.56 7.90 16.22
CA ALA A 209 -24.68 7.62 15.09
C ALA A 209 -24.86 8.55 13.88
N LYS A 210 -25.70 9.58 14.01
CA LYS A 210 -26.09 10.45 12.91
C LYS A 210 -24.90 11.06 12.17
N ASN A 211 -24.81 10.79 10.88
CA ASN A 211 -23.74 11.21 9.97
C ASN A 211 -22.33 10.81 10.43
N ALA A 212 -22.19 9.78 11.26
CA ALA A 212 -20.89 9.33 11.74
C ALA A 212 -20.00 8.87 10.57
N ASP A 213 -18.68 9.12 10.65
CA ASP A 213 -17.75 8.63 9.64
C ASP A 213 -17.63 7.11 9.73
N PHE A 214 -17.58 6.57 10.94
CA PHE A 214 -17.52 5.12 11.18
C PHE A 214 -18.52 4.70 12.25
N MET A 215 -19.20 3.58 12.02
CA MET A 215 -19.97 2.85 13.04
C MET A 215 -19.45 1.41 13.13
N ILE A 216 -18.74 1.11 14.21
CA ILE A 216 -18.21 -0.20 14.56
C ILE A 216 -19.28 -0.95 15.35
N ILE A 217 -19.83 -2.00 14.76
CA ILE A 217 -21.04 -2.69 15.20
C ILE A 217 -20.84 -4.21 15.32
N ASP A 218 -21.56 -4.80 16.28
CA ASP A 218 -21.72 -6.25 16.45
C ASP A 218 -22.11 -6.96 15.12
N SER A 219 -21.45 -8.09 14.84
CA SER A 219 -21.65 -8.92 13.65
C SER A 219 -22.78 -9.93 13.74
N GLY A 220 -23.62 -9.86 14.78
CA GLY A 220 -24.82 -10.68 14.91
C GLY A 220 -25.48 -11.04 13.57
N GLY A 221 -25.59 -12.34 13.30
CA GLY A 221 -26.26 -12.87 12.11
C GLY A 221 -25.42 -12.93 10.82
N MET A 222 -24.09 -12.76 10.86
CA MET A 222 -23.22 -13.06 9.72
C MET A 222 -23.46 -14.45 9.15
N ILE A 223 -23.39 -14.55 7.82
CA ILE A 223 -23.53 -15.82 7.11
C ILE A 223 -22.14 -16.47 7.07
N MET A 224 -22.05 -17.73 7.49
CA MET A 224 -20.79 -18.49 7.54
C MET A 224 -20.71 -19.48 6.37
N THR A 225 -19.50 -19.73 5.86
CA THR A 225 -19.26 -20.71 4.79
C THR A 225 -19.62 -22.12 5.28
N GLY A 226 -20.28 -22.93 4.43
CA GLY A 226 -20.75 -24.28 4.79
C GLY A 226 -21.89 -24.33 5.82
N GLY A 227 -22.46 -23.20 6.22
CA GLY A 227 -23.59 -23.15 7.14
C GLY A 227 -24.82 -23.91 6.61
N ARG A 228 -25.50 -24.66 7.49
CA ARG A 228 -26.74 -25.42 7.25
C ARG A 228 -27.94 -24.61 6.71
N ASN A 229 -27.74 -23.34 6.36
CA ASN A 229 -28.76 -22.45 5.81
C ASN A 229 -28.95 -22.58 4.29
N ASN A 230 -28.12 -23.38 3.61
CA ASN A 230 -28.27 -23.70 2.19
C ASN A 230 -29.19 -24.90 1.92
N ARG A 231 -30.30 -25.03 2.67
CA ARG A 231 -31.42 -25.86 2.20
C ARG A 231 -32.31 -24.99 1.32
N PRO A 232 -32.38 -25.24 0.00
CA PRO A 232 -33.46 -24.68 -0.80
C PRO A 232 -34.77 -25.13 -0.13
N THR A 233 -35.71 -24.20 -0.01
CA THR A 233 -37.07 -24.46 0.42
C THR A 233 -37.56 -25.75 -0.23
N ALA A 234 -37.64 -26.82 0.57
CA ALA A 234 -38.04 -28.13 0.06
C ALA A 234 -39.41 -27.97 -0.59
N LYS A 235 -39.46 -28.25 -1.90
CA LYS A 235 -40.69 -28.40 -2.67
C LYS A 235 -41.67 -29.22 -1.83
N LYS A 236 -42.84 -28.64 -1.53
CA LYS A 236 -44.01 -29.36 -1.05
C LYS A 236 -44.27 -30.51 -2.02
N THR A 237 -43.86 -31.71 -1.65
CA THR A 237 -44.32 -32.94 -2.29
C THR A 237 -45.38 -33.53 -1.39
N ASN A 238 -46.62 -33.44 -1.88
CA ASN A 238 -47.75 -34.16 -1.33
C ASN A 238 -47.47 -35.66 -1.45
N LYS A 239 -47.29 -36.36 -0.34
CA LYS A 239 -47.57 -37.79 -0.26
C LYS A 239 -48.34 -38.11 1.02
N ALA A 240 -49.55 -38.59 0.80
CA ALA A 240 -50.46 -39.16 1.76
C ALA A 240 -49.96 -40.52 2.25
N GLY A 241 -50.33 -40.86 3.49
CA GLY A 241 -50.01 -42.10 4.21
C GLY A 241 -49.48 -41.73 5.59
N GLY A 242 -50.24 -41.73 6.68
CA GLY A 242 -51.24 -42.70 7.06
C GLY A 242 -50.68 -43.56 8.18
N SER A 243 -50.56 -43.02 9.40
CA SER A 243 -50.68 -43.82 10.62
C SER A 243 -50.95 -42.91 11.82
N LYS A 244 -52.08 -43.17 12.47
CA LYS A 244 -52.51 -42.56 13.72
C LYS A 244 -51.75 -43.23 14.86
N ASN A 245 -51.20 -42.45 15.79
CA ASN A 245 -51.14 -42.87 17.18
C ASN A 245 -51.29 -41.66 18.13
N THR A 246 -52.49 -41.62 18.71
CA THR A 246 -52.87 -41.26 20.08
C THR A 246 -51.95 -40.36 20.90
N GLY A 247 -52.54 -39.27 21.40
CA GLY A 247 -51.86 -38.18 22.05
C GLY A 247 -51.69 -38.29 23.56
N THR A 248 -50.84 -37.41 24.06
CA THR A 248 -50.88 -36.84 25.40
C THR A 248 -50.56 -35.35 25.28
N ASN A 249 -51.49 -34.52 25.73
CA ASN A 249 -51.36 -33.07 25.86
C ASN A 249 -50.18 -32.73 26.79
N SER A 250 -49.14 -32.08 26.25
CA SER A 250 -48.35 -31.13 27.02
C SER A 250 -48.26 -29.83 26.22
N GLN A 251 -48.82 -28.77 26.80
CA GLN A 251 -48.67 -27.42 26.28
C GLN A 251 -47.18 -27.05 26.17
N ASN A 252 -46.63 -27.13 24.97
CA ASN A 252 -45.33 -26.53 24.67
C ASN A 252 -45.55 -25.05 24.39
N LYS A 253 -45.47 -24.22 25.44
CA LYS A 253 -45.03 -22.83 25.30
C LYS A 253 -43.62 -22.89 24.72
N SER A 254 -43.50 -22.75 23.40
CA SER A 254 -42.21 -22.48 22.77
C SER A 254 -41.70 -21.16 23.34
N SER A 255 -40.78 -21.22 24.28
CA SER A 255 -39.95 -20.08 24.65
C SER A 255 -39.27 -19.60 23.37
N LYS A 256 -39.80 -18.53 22.77
CA LYS A 256 -39.11 -17.77 21.73
C LYS A 256 -37.74 -17.43 22.34
N ARG A 257 -36.67 -18.10 21.90
CA ARG A 257 -35.30 -17.72 22.26
C ARG A 257 -35.17 -16.24 21.93
N VAL A 258 -35.08 -15.40 22.94
CA VAL A 258 -34.85 -13.97 22.75
C VAL A 258 -33.47 -13.86 22.10
N ARG A 259 -33.40 -13.23 20.93
CA ARG A 259 -32.16 -13.05 20.19
C ARG A 259 -31.28 -12.08 21.00
N ALA A 260 -30.02 -12.44 21.25
CA ALA A 260 -29.09 -11.62 22.05
C ALA A 260 -28.28 -10.62 21.21
N HIS A 261 -28.18 -10.85 19.90
CA HIS A 261 -27.40 -10.06 18.95
C HIS A 261 -28.26 -9.58 17.78
N LEU A 262 -27.77 -8.61 17.03
CA LEU A 262 -28.38 -8.12 15.79
C LEU A 262 -28.49 -9.22 14.72
N ASP A 263 -29.25 -8.94 13.66
CA ASP A 263 -29.03 -9.61 12.39
C ASP A 263 -28.58 -8.60 11.31
N LEU A 264 -28.22 -9.11 10.13
CA LEU A 264 -27.74 -8.29 9.03
C LEU A 264 -28.78 -7.30 8.51
N ALA A 265 -30.08 -7.59 8.63
CA ALA A 265 -31.13 -6.68 8.19
C ALA A 265 -31.26 -5.51 9.18
N ASP A 266 -31.27 -5.81 10.47
CA ASP A 266 -31.39 -4.82 11.54
C ASP A 266 -30.17 -3.88 11.60
N SER A 267 -28.95 -4.45 11.59
CA SER A 267 -27.70 -3.68 11.64
C SER A 267 -27.56 -2.72 10.45
N SER A 268 -27.87 -3.20 9.23
CA SER A 268 -27.84 -2.38 8.02
C SER A 268 -28.95 -1.32 7.99
N LEU A 269 -30.12 -1.61 8.58
CA LEU A 269 -31.21 -0.63 8.71
C LEU A 269 -30.82 0.51 9.66
N LEU A 270 -30.21 0.19 10.81
CA LEU A 270 -29.72 1.20 11.76
C LEU A 270 -28.67 2.11 11.11
N ALA A 271 -27.72 1.52 10.37
CA ALA A 271 -26.70 2.26 9.62
C ALA A 271 -27.32 3.21 8.59
N LYS A 272 -28.35 2.74 7.86
CA LYS A 272 -29.10 3.55 6.89
C LYS A 272 -29.81 4.72 7.56
N GLN A 273 -30.53 4.48 8.65
CA GLN A 273 -31.26 5.51 9.40
C GLN A 273 -30.31 6.58 9.94
N ALA A 274 -29.13 6.16 10.43
CA ALA A 274 -28.09 7.04 10.92
C ALA A 274 -27.36 7.82 9.82
N LYS A 275 -27.46 7.40 8.56
CA LYS A 275 -26.65 7.91 7.44
C LYS A 275 -25.15 7.84 7.72
N VAL A 276 -24.71 6.75 8.35
CA VAL A 276 -23.27 6.54 8.59
C VAL A 276 -22.56 6.36 7.24
N LYS A 277 -21.29 6.77 7.17
CA LYS A 277 -20.50 6.67 5.94
C LYS A 277 -19.91 5.27 5.78
N ASN A 278 -19.35 4.74 6.87
CA ASN A 278 -18.70 3.43 6.92
C ASN A 278 -19.31 2.59 8.06
N LEU A 279 -19.79 1.40 7.72
CA LEU A 279 -20.32 0.40 8.64
C LEU A 279 -19.28 -0.71 8.82
N VAL A 280 -18.73 -0.86 10.02
CA VAL A 280 -17.64 -1.79 10.33
C VAL A 280 -18.17 -2.89 11.24
N TYR A 281 -18.27 -4.12 10.73
CA TYR A 281 -18.68 -5.27 11.52
C TYR A 281 -17.51 -5.85 12.31
N THR A 282 -17.73 -6.19 13.57
CA THR A 282 -16.77 -6.83 14.49
C THR A 282 -17.48 -7.84 15.38
N HIS A 283 -16.82 -8.45 16.37
CA HIS A 283 -17.41 -9.45 17.28
C HIS A 283 -17.89 -10.71 16.53
N PHE A 284 -16.97 -11.34 15.80
CA PHE A 284 -17.30 -12.50 14.98
C PHE A 284 -17.28 -13.80 15.78
N THR A 285 -18.28 -14.65 15.55
CA THR A 285 -18.24 -16.05 15.99
C THR A 285 -17.19 -16.83 15.21
N PRO A 286 -16.53 -17.86 15.81
CA PRO A 286 -15.58 -18.70 15.10
C PRO A 286 -16.16 -19.32 13.82
N GLY A 287 -15.28 -19.46 12.83
CA GLY A 287 -15.61 -19.95 11.49
C GLY A 287 -15.30 -18.92 10.42
N GLU A 288 -15.42 -19.34 9.16
CA GLU A 288 -15.20 -18.47 8.01
C GLU A 288 -16.52 -17.79 7.60
N ILE A 289 -16.47 -16.48 7.41
CA ILE A 289 -17.62 -15.66 7.03
C ILE A 289 -17.78 -15.73 5.52
N ASP A 290 -18.97 -16.08 5.05
CA ASP A 290 -19.39 -15.87 3.67
C ASP A 290 -19.67 -14.37 3.49
N GLN A 291 -18.62 -13.63 3.14
CA GLN A 291 -18.70 -12.18 2.98
C GLN A 291 -19.62 -11.78 1.83
N GLU A 292 -19.71 -12.59 0.77
CA GLU A 292 -20.55 -12.29 -0.39
C GLU A 292 -22.04 -12.38 0.00
N ALA A 293 -22.44 -13.50 0.60
CA ALA A 293 -23.81 -13.70 1.06
C ALA A 293 -24.19 -12.68 2.13
N SER A 294 -23.28 -12.40 3.07
CA SER A 294 -23.50 -11.40 4.12
C SER A 294 -23.67 -10.01 3.52
N LEU A 295 -22.78 -9.61 2.60
CA LEU A 295 -22.85 -8.32 1.92
C LEU A 295 -24.15 -8.19 1.12
N LYS A 296 -24.57 -9.25 0.41
CA LYS A 296 -25.84 -9.29 -0.31
C LYS A 296 -27.05 -9.01 0.59
N GLN A 297 -27.04 -9.49 1.82
CA GLN A 297 -28.10 -9.22 2.79
C GLN A 297 -28.03 -7.79 3.33
N ILE A 298 -26.84 -7.30 3.66
CA ILE A 298 -26.61 -5.92 4.17
C ILE A 298 -27.04 -4.87 3.13
N ARG A 299 -26.70 -5.12 1.86
CA ARG A 299 -26.98 -4.22 0.72
C ARG A 299 -28.47 -4.01 0.45
N LYS A 300 -29.36 -4.82 1.04
CA LYS A 300 -30.82 -4.60 0.98
C LYS A 300 -31.26 -3.31 1.68
N ASN A 301 -30.57 -2.93 2.76
CA ASN A 301 -30.92 -1.72 3.51
C ASN A 301 -29.86 -0.62 3.38
N TYR A 302 -28.57 -0.96 3.26
CA TYR A 302 -27.48 -0.01 3.39
C TYR A 302 -26.57 0.06 2.14
N SER A 303 -26.41 1.27 1.60
CA SER A 303 -25.62 1.57 0.41
C SER A 303 -24.24 2.16 0.71
N GLY A 304 -23.95 2.58 1.95
CA GLY A 304 -22.64 3.12 2.32
C GLY A 304 -21.53 2.06 2.35
N ASN A 305 -20.32 2.43 2.76
CA ASN A 305 -19.20 1.49 2.79
C ASN A 305 -19.38 0.44 3.90
N VAL A 306 -19.05 -0.83 3.63
CA VAL A 306 -19.19 -1.96 4.57
C VAL A 306 -17.84 -2.66 4.74
N ILE A 307 -17.38 -2.75 5.98
CA ILE A 307 -16.07 -3.30 6.34
C ILE A 307 -16.26 -4.47 7.30
N PHE A 308 -15.56 -5.58 7.05
CA PHE A 308 -15.49 -6.72 7.97
C PHE A 308 -14.18 -6.64 8.74
N ALA A 309 -14.25 -6.31 10.03
CA ALA A 309 -13.06 -6.05 10.83
C ALA A 309 -12.17 -7.28 11.00
N THR A 310 -10.87 -7.04 11.12
CA THR A 310 -9.88 -8.00 11.57
C THR A 310 -9.09 -7.37 12.72
N ASP A 311 -8.45 -8.21 13.51
CA ASP A 311 -7.53 -7.73 14.54
C ASP A 311 -6.44 -6.84 13.91
N LEU A 312 -6.09 -5.78 14.63
CA LEU A 312 -5.14 -4.73 14.26
C LEU A 312 -5.56 -3.83 13.08
N MET A 313 -6.79 -3.96 12.57
CA MET A 313 -7.31 -3.11 11.50
C MET A 313 -7.43 -1.65 11.96
N LEU A 314 -6.90 -0.70 11.18
CA LEU A 314 -6.99 0.73 11.43
C LEU A 314 -8.07 1.40 10.57
N VAL A 315 -8.93 2.22 11.18
CA VAL A 315 -9.94 3.07 10.50
C VAL A 315 -9.68 4.56 10.77
N LYS A 316 -9.74 5.42 9.73
CA LYS A 316 -9.42 6.86 9.81
C LYS A 316 -10.54 7.74 9.25
N ALA A 317 -10.90 8.79 9.99
CA ALA A 317 -12.04 9.66 9.67
C ALA A 317 -11.86 10.68 8.52
N LYS A 318 -10.76 10.66 7.75
CA LYS A 318 -10.54 11.61 6.62
C LYS A 318 -10.53 10.99 5.22
N ASP A 319 -10.76 9.68 5.07
CA ASP A 319 -10.46 9.04 3.79
C ASP A 319 -11.47 9.31 2.65
N PHE A 320 -12.63 9.95 2.86
CA PHE A 320 -13.56 10.18 1.74
C PHE A 320 -14.35 11.51 1.85
N LYS A 321 -13.98 12.51 1.05
CA LYS A 321 -14.83 13.67 0.73
C LYS A 321 -15.61 13.39 -0.57
N LYS A 322 -16.94 13.45 -0.46
CA LYS A 322 -17.94 13.30 -1.53
C LYS A 322 -17.67 14.17 -2.76
N THR A 323 -17.61 13.52 -3.92
CA THR A 323 -18.29 13.91 -5.16
C THR A 323 -19.06 12.69 -5.69
N ASP A 324 -20.19 12.94 -6.36
CA ASP A 324 -21.39 12.12 -6.51
C ASP A 324 -21.24 10.66 -6.99
N ASP A 325 -21.95 9.78 -6.26
CA ASP A 325 -22.84 8.69 -6.66
C ASP A 325 -22.64 8.01 -8.03
N SER A 326 -21.54 7.27 -8.16
CA SER A 326 -21.56 5.85 -8.55
C SER A 326 -20.14 5.31 -8.44
N MET A 327 -19.81 4.58 -7.39
CA MET A 327 -18.82 3.50 -7.41
C MET A 327 -18.75 2.82 -6.05
N SER A 328 -18.45 1.54 -6.14
CA SER A 328 -18.36 0.49 -5.15
C SER A 328 -17.47 0.80 -3.94
N SER A 329 -17.77 0.09 -2.86
CA SER A 329 -17.04 0.03 -1.58
C SER A 329 -15.55 -0.32 -1.74
N PRO A 330 -14.65 0.30 -0.96
CA PRO A 330 -13.30 -0.22 -0.76
C PRO A 330 -13.33 -1.37 0.26
N LYS A 331 -13.32 -2.62 -0.21
CA LYS A 331 -12.47 -3.67 0.37
C LYS A 331 -11.14 -3.59 -0.40
N GLY A 332 -10.00 -4.00 0.13
CA GLY A 332 -9.71 -5.40 0.38
C GLY A 332 -8.94 -5.68 1.65
N VAL A 333 -9.43 -6.72 2.30
CA VAL A 333 -8.68 -7.90 2.70
C VAL A 333 -7.16 -7.81 2.48
N THR A 334 -6.41 -7.72 3.58
CA THR A 334 -5.06 -8.28 3.64
C THR A 334 -5.12 -9.58 4.44
N TYR A 335 -5.15 -10.73 3.74
CA TYR A 335 -4.88 -12.03 4.35
C TYR A 335 -3.44 -12.00 4.88
N ARG A 336 -3.21 -11.98 6.20
CA ARG A 336 -1.91 -12.43 6.72
C ARG A 336 -1.86 -13.95 6.54
N GLY A 337 -1.43 -14.39 5.36
CA GLY A 337 -1.01 -15.77 5.16
C GLY A 337 0.02 -16.13 6.23
N SER A 338 0.04 -17.40 6.63
CA SER A 338 0.92 -17.98 7.64
C SER A 338 2.44 -17.95 7.29
N GLY A 339 2.87 -17.03 6.44
CA GLY A 339 4.21 -16.93 5.90
C GLY A 339 5.20 -16.18 6.80
N SER A 340 6.49 -16.43 6.58
CA SER A 340 7.58 -15.82 7.35
C SER A 340 7.91 -14.37 6.93
N TYR A 341 7.48 -13.90 5.76
CA TYR A 341 7.60 -12.49 5.37
C TYR A 341 6.54 -12.06 4.34
N GLN A 342 6.28 -10.76 4.27
CA GLN A 342 5.41 -10.15 3.26
C GLN A 342 6.25 -9.34 2.26
N ILE A 343 5.86 -9.37 0.98
CA ILE A 343 6.49 -8.59 -0.09
C ILE A 343 5.77 -7.25 -0.17
N ALA A 344 6.51 -6.15 -0.09
CA ALA A 344 5.96 -4.80 -0.25
C ALA A 344 5.57 -4.53 -1.71
N ASP A 345 4.49 -3.78 -1.94
CA ASP A 345 4.04 -3.39 -3.28
C ASP A 345 5.11 -2.59 -4.04
N THR A 346 5.00 -2.52 -5.36
CA THR A 346 5.85 -1.64 -6.18
C THR A 346 5.45 -0.17 -6.06
N GLY A 347 4.23 0.12 -5.60
CA GLY A 347 3.62 1.43 -5.50
C GLY A 347 3.00 1.92 -6.81
N GLN A 348 3.04 1.13 -7.89
CA GLN A 348 2.53 1.54 -9.19
C GLN A 348 1.01 1.43 -9.24
N LYS A 349 0.31 2.58 -9.27
CA LYS A 349 -1.16 2.67 -9.33
C LYS A 349 -1.68 3.22 -10.66
N THR A 350 -0.78 3.54 -11.60
CA THR A 350 -1.12 4.10 -12.90
C THR A 350 -1.07 3.01 -13.96
N PHE A 351 -2.04 3.01 -14.88
CA PHE A 351 -2.10 2.06 -15.98
C PHE A 351 -1.36 2.61 -17.20
N TYR A 352 -0.66 1.72 -17.89
CA TYR A 352 0.14 2.06 -19.06
C TYR A 352 -0.17 1.13 -20.21
N SER A 353 -0.21 1.69 -21.42
CA SER A 353 -0.09 0.92 -22.65
C SER A 353 1.40 0.77 -23.01
N THR A 354 1.67 0.50 -24.27
CA THR A 354 3.00 0.47 -24.85
C THR A 354 3.72 1.82 -24.86
N HIS A 355 3.04 2.96 -24.83
CA HIS A 355 3.71 4.28 -24.99
C HIS A 355 3.06 5.44 -24.21
N GLN A 356 1.98 5.19 -23.47
CA GLN A 356 1.24 6.26 -22.79
C GLN A 356 0.55 5.75 -21.53
N VAL A 357 0.21 6.68 -20.65
CA VAL A 357 -0.75 6.46 -19.57
C VAL A 357 -2.12 6.20 -20.17
N ILE A 358 -2.84 5.22 -19.65
CA ILE A 358 -4.20 4.86 -20.06
C ILE A 358 -5.13 4.84 -18.85
N SER A 359 -6.44 4.79 -19.12
CA SER A 359 -7.43 4.42 -18.12
C SER A 359 -7.20 3.00 -17.63
N ALA A 360 -7.79 2.64 -16.48
CA ALA A 360 -7.88 1.24 -16.12
C ALA A 360 -8.56 0.48 -17.29
N PRO A 361 -7.90 -0.53 -17.89
CA PRO A 361 -8.52 -1.42 -18.88
C PRO A 361 -9.56 -2.28 -18.16
N ALA A 362 -10.62 -2.74 -18.82
CA ALA A 362 -11.55 -3.72 -18.25
C ALA A 362 -11.01 -5.16 -18.40
N GLU A 363 -11.62 -6.12 -17.70
CA GLU A 363 -11.30 -7.54 -17.90
C GLU A 363 -11.55 -7.94 -19.37
N GLY A 364 -10.54 -8.54 -20.00
CA GLY A 364 -10.54 -8.87 -21.42
C GLY A 364 -10.00 -7.77 -22.35
N ASP A 365 -9.79 -6.55 -21.86
CA ASP A 365 -9.14 -5.49 -22.64
C ASP A 365 -7.61 -5.67 -22.70
N ALA A 366 -6.99 -5.11 -23.73
CA ALA A 366 -5.54 -5.02 -23.81
C ALA A 366 -4.95 -4.33 -22.57
N PHE A 367 -3.83 -4.85 -22.06
CA PHE A 367 -3.13 -4.35 -20.88
C PHE A 367 -3.85 -4.54 -19.53
N PHE A 368 -4.95 -5.30 -19.48
CA PHE A 368 -5.55 -5.79 -18.24
C PHE A 368 -4.58 -6.70 -17.47
N GLY A 369 -4.61 -6.63 -16.13
CA GLY A 369 -3.76 -7.46 -15.26
C GLY A 369 -2.33 -6.96 -15.10
N GLN A 370 -2.02 -5.71 -15.49
CA GLN A 370 -0.74 -5.07 -15.15
C GLN A 370 -0.63 -4.75 -13.64
N ASP A 371 0.54 -4.31 -13.16
CA ASP A 371 0.81 -4.09 -11.73
C ASP A 371 -0.27 -3.27 -11.01
N ALA A 372 -0.68 -2.14 -11.62
CA ALA A 372 -1.72 -1.27 -11.09
C ALA A 372 -3.12 -1.91 -10.94
N SER A 373 -3.33 -3.10 -11.51
CA SER A 373 -4.55 -3.90 -11.35
C SER A 373 -4.68 -4.49 -9.95
N TYR A 374 -3.57 -4.58 -9.21
CA TYR A 374 -3.46 -5.31 -7.96
C TYR A 374 -2.73 -4.44 -6.94
N ILE A 375 -3.32 -4.25 -5.75
CA ILE A 375 -2.56 -3.65 -4.64
C ILE A 375 -2.10 -4.77 -3.71
N ILE A 376 -0.79 -4.89 -3.52
CA ILE A 376 -0.16 -5.94 -2.73
C ILE A 376 0.65 -5.34 -1.59
N SER A 377 0.06 -5.21 -0.39
CA SER A 377 0.77 -4.71 0.80
C SER A 377 1.53 -3.39 0.55
N ASP A 378 0.79 -2.29 0.38
CA ASP A 378 1.31 -0.93 0.14
C ASP A 378 2.53 -0.60 1.04
N PRO A 379 3.65 -0.08 0.48
CA PRO A 379 4.83 0.31 1.25
C PRO A 379 4.46 1.21 2.42
N SER A 380 4.94 0.86 3.60
CA SER A 380 4.62 1.59 4.83
C SER A 380 5.85 1.69 5.72
N TYR A 381 6.20 2.92 6.07
CA TYR A 381 7.39 3.22 6.84
C TYR A 381 7.06 4.05 8.09
N THR A 382 7.92 3.96 9.10
CA THR A 382 7.87 4.80 10.30
C THR A 382 9.25 5.33 10.61
N ASP A 383 9.40 6.65 10.61
CA ASP A 383 10.62 7.33 11.06
C ASP A 383 10.66 7.32 12.59
N ASN A 384 11.68 6.67 13.16
CA ASN A 384 11.88 6.60 14.61
C ASN A 384 12.54 7.85 15.19
N ASN A 385 12.81 8.87 14.35
CA ASN A 385 13.42 10.15 14.69
C ASN A 385 14.80 10.01 15.37
N ASN A 386 15.52 8.96 15.03
CA ASN A 386 16.85 8.63 15.57
C ASN A 386 17.82 8.11 14.49
N GLY A 387 17.52 8.42 13.21
CA GLY A 387 18.25 7.94 12.04
C GLY A 387 17.86 6.53 11.58
N THR A 388 16.83 5.91 12.18
CA THR A 388 16.32 4.59 11.79
C THR A 388 14.89 4.67 11.27
N ILE A 389 14.59 3.86 10.25
CA ILE A 389 13.27 3.73 9.63
C ILE A 389 12.77 2.30 9.83
N ALA A 390 11.60 2.13 10.45
CA ALA A 390 10.93 0.83 10.48
C ALA A 390 10.12 0.63 9.19
N ASP A 391 10.27 -0.53 8.57
CA ASP A 391 9.44 -1.00 7.44
C ASP A 391 8.32 -1.88 8.00
N ASN A 392 7.10 -1.36 7.97
CA ASN A 392 5.93 -1.97 8.57
C ASN A 392 5.38 -3.16 7.77
N VAL A 393 5.85 -3.36 6.53
CA VAL A 393 5.45 -4.48 5.68
C VAL A 393 6.44 -5.62 5.82
N THR A 394 7.73 -5.34 5.66
CA THR A 394 8.77 -6.39 5.65
C THR A 394 9.22 -6.79 7.05
N GLY A 395 8.96 -5.96 8.07
CA GLY A 395 9.48 -6.16 9.42
C GLY A 395 10.98 -5.89 9.54
N LEU A 396 11.59 -5.26 8.53
CA LEU A 396 12.97 -4.80 8.54
C LEU A 396 13.06 -3.42 9.21
N MET A 397 14.24 -3.12 9.76
CA MET A 397 14.58 -1.76 10.20
C MET A 397 15.84 -1.29 9.50
N TRP A 398 15.78 -0.08 8.97
CA TRP A 398 16.76 0.48 8.06
C TRP A 398 17.49 1.67 8.64
N GLN A 399 18.74 1.85 8.25
CA GLN A 399 19.42 3.13 8.36
C GLN A 399 18.77 4.13 7.38
N GLN A 400 18.47 5.35 7.85
CA GLN A 400 17.85 6.42 7.06
C GLN A 400 18.79 7.03 6.01
N ASP A 401 20.05 7.29 6.39
CA ASP A 401 21.07 7.84 5.50
C ASP A 401 21.93 6.73 4.86
N LEU A 402 22.43 6.96 3.65
CA LEU A 402 23.47 6.10 3.10
C LEU A 402 24.81 6.34 3.80
N THR A 403 25.71 5.36 3.73
CA THR A 403 27.12 5.58 4.06
C THR A 403 27.77 6.59 3.08
N GLU A 404 28.99 6.99 3.35
CA GLU A 404 29.93 7.39 2.30
C GLU A 404 30.19 6.23 1.32
N LYS A 405 30.78 6.50 0.15
CA LYS A 405 31.20 5.42 -0.76
C LYS A 405 32.36 4.64 -0.14
N LEU A 406 32.16 3.33 0.04
CA LEU A 406 33.11 2.41 0.68
C LEU A 406 33.47 1.26 -0.26
N THR A 407 34.66 0.69 -0.11
CA THR A 407 34.91 -0.63 -0.69
C THR A 407 34.08 -1.69 0.04
N TYR A 408 33.92 -2.85 -0.56
CA TYR A 408 33.17 -3.95 0.04
C TYR A 408 33.75 -4.38 1.39
N GLU A 409 35.07 -4.51 1.49
CA GLU A 409 35.78 -4.87 2.73
C GLU A 409 35.65 -3.78 3.80
N GLN A 410 35.69 -2.50 3.39
CA GLN A 410 35.48 -1.38 4.32
C GLN A 410 34.06 -1.38 4.88
N ALA A 411 33.04 -1.69 4.07
CA ALA A 411 31.67 -1.81 4.54
C ALA A 411 31.49 -2.98 5.54
N GLN A 412 32.11 -4.13 5.26
CA GLN A 412 32.12 -5.27 6.18
C GLN A 412 32.79 -4.95 7.52
N GLN A 413 33.83 -4.12 7.53
CA GLN A 413 34.47 -3.65 8.75
C GLN A 413 33.62 -2.62 9.48
N LYS A 414 33.03 -1.67 8.74
CA LYS A 414 32.21 -0.59 9.28
C LYS A 414 30.98 -1.14 10.01
N VAL A 415 30.26 -2.08 9.39
CA VAL A 415 29.00 -2.58 9.95
C VAL A 415 29.18 -3.33 11.27
N LYS A 416 30.32 -4.00 11.48
CA LYS A 416 30.64 -4.73 12.74
C LYS A 416 30.65 -3.85 13.98
N ASN A 417 31.01 -2.58 13.82
CA ASN A 417 31.09 -1.60 14.91
C ASN A 417 30.01 -0.51 14.77
N PHE A 418 29.04 -0.70 13.88
CA PHE A 418 28.03 0.31 13.59
C PHE A 418 26.98 0.35 14.70
N ASN A 419 26.78 1.53 15.28
CA ASN A 419 25.72 1.78 16.26
C ASN A 419 24.85 2.93 15.79
N LEU A 420 23.54 2.67 15.71
CA LEU A 420 22.55 3.66 15.31
C LEU A 420 21.21 3.35 15.99
N GLY A 421 20.52 4.38 16.45
CA GLY A 421 19.23 4.22 17.15
C GLY A 421 19.32 3.42 18.46
N GLY A 422 20.52 3.21 19.01
CA GLY A 422 20.76 2.36 20.18
C GLY A 422 21.02 0.88 19.87
N TYR A 423 21.07 0.50 18.59
CA TYR A 423 21.26 -0.88 18.14
C TYR A 423 22.67 -1.12 17.59
N ASN A 424 23.19 -2.33 17.74
CA ASN A 424 24.53 -2.75 17.32
C ASN A 424 24.55 -4.08 16.53
N ASP A 425 23.39 -4.60 16.14
CA ASP A 425 23.18 -5.84 15.39
C ASP A 425 22.91 -5.58 13.90
N TRP A 426 23.39 -4.45 13.39
CA TRP A 426 23.28 -4.05 11.99
C TRP A 426 24.06 -4.98 11.07
N ARG A 427 23.60 -5.08 9.83
CA ARG A 427 24.26 -5.85 8.75
C ARG A 427 24.10 -5.16 7.40
N ILE A 428 24.95 -5.55 6.45
CA ILE A 428 24.76 -5.18 5.04
C ILE A 428 23.48 -5.88 4.55
N ALA A 429 22.61 -5.14 3.89
CA ALA A 429 21.38 -5.67 3.34
C ALA A 429 21.67 -6.59 2.14
N SER A 430 20.93 -7.69 2.04
CA SER A 430 20.90 -8.52 0.83
C SER A 430 20.22 -7.78 -0.32
N VAL A 431 20.41 -8.26 -1.55
CA VAL A 431 19.77 -7.64 -2.72
C VAL A 431 18.24 -7.70 -2.65
N LYS A 432 17.64 -8.79 -2.12
CA LYS A 432 16.19 -8.91 -1.90
C LYS A 432 15.68 -7.85 -0.92
N GLU A 433 16.42 -7.59 0.16
CA GLU A 433 16.05 -6.56 1.14
C GLU A 433 16.19 -5.16 0.55
N LEU A 434 17.29 -4.83 -0.13
CA LEU A 434 17.41 -3.52 -0.77
C LEU A 434 16.31 -3.30 -1.80
N TYR A 435 15.97 -4.33 -2.58
CA TYR A 435 14.93 -4.24 -3.60
C TYR A 435 13.52 -4.05 -3.01
N SER A 436 13.29 -4.44 -1.74
CA SER A 436 12.01 -4.17 -1.07
C SER A 436 11.70 -2.67 -0.96
N LEU A 437 12.74 -1.83 -0.90
CA LEU A 437 12.62 -0.37 -0.81
C LEU A 437 12.31 0.31 -2.15
N ILE A 438 12.46 -0.37 -3.30
CA ILE A 438 12.23 0.27 -4.59
C ILE A 438 10.77 0.69 -4.75
N GLN A 439 10.52 1.89 -5.28
CA GLN A 439 9.19 2.36 -5.68
C GLN A 439 9.17 2.61 -7.20
N PHE A 440 8.35 1.85 -7.92
CA PHE A 440 8.18 1.97 -9.38
C PHE A 440 7.27 3.14 -9.79
N THR A 441 7.12 4.11 -8.91
CA THR A 441 6.62 5.47 -9.17
C THR A 441 7.75 6.45 -9.52
N GLY A 442 9.02 6.06 -9.29
CA GLY A 442 10.20 6.81 -9.70
C GLY A 442 10.29 6.97 -11.22
N THR A 443 11.03 7.98 -11.67
CA THR A 443 11.22 8.30 -13.09
C THR A 443 12.67 8.72 -13.37
N VAL A 444 13.20 8.27 -14.51
CA VAL A 444 14.54 8.62 -14.98
C VAL A 444 14.51 8.89 -16.48
N MET A 445 15.39 9.77 -16.97
CA MET A 445 15.53 10.03 -18.40
C MET A 445 16.99 9.80 -18.81
N GLY A 446 17.32 8.55 -19.11
CA GLY A 446 18.70 8.16 -19.41
C GLY A 446 19.59 8.32 -18.18
N GLU A 447 20.51 9.29 -18.22
CA GLU A 447 21.45 9.56 -17.11
C GLU A 447 20.94 10.63 -16.14
N LYS A 448 19.78 11.24 -16.43
CA LYS A 448 19.18 12.31 -15.64
C LYS A 448 18.12 11.77 -14.69
N ALA A 449 18.33 11.94 -13.39
CA ALA A 449 17.37 11.63 -12.35
C ALA A 449 16.20 12.63 -12.39
N ILE A 450 14.97 12.14 -12.34
CA ILE A 450 13.78 12.99 -12.27
C ILE A 450 13.08 12.79 -10.93
N THR A 451 12.75 11.55 -10.58
CA THR A 451 12.21 11.18 -9.27
C THR A 451 12.85 9.86 -8.85
N PRO A 452 13.50 9.78 -7.68
CA PRO A 452 14.09 8.54 -7.21
C PRO A 452 13.06 7.43 -7.08
N PHE A 453 13.47 6.20 -7.35
CA PHE A 453 12.72 4.96 -7.15
C PHE A 453 12.75 4.52 -5.68
N ILE A 454 12.61 5.46 -4.74
CA ILE A 454 12.57 5.20 -3.29
C ILE A 454 11.79 6.33 -2.61
N ASP A 455 11.15 6.03 -1.47
CA ASP A 455 10.44 7.04 -0.70
C ASP A 455 11.41 8.03 -0.02
N THR A 456 11.60 9.18 -0.68
CA THR A 456 12.48 10.25 -0.16
C THR A 456 11.91 10.98 1.05
N GLY A 457 10.66 10.71 1.45
CA GLY A 457 10.12 11.16 2.73
C GLY A 457 10.70 10.42 3.93
N PHE A 458 11.22 9.21 3.72
CA PHE A 458 11.84 8.39 4.77
C PHE A 458 13.33 8.13 4.54
N PHE A 459 13.78 8.05 3.30
CA PHE A 459 15.15 7.65 2.97
C PHE A 459 15.92 8.75 2.25
N THR A 460 17.13 9.03 2.74
CA THR A 460 18.06 9.91 2.02
C THR A 460 18.67 9.14 0.85
N GLN A 461 18.56 9.70 -0.37
CA GLN A 461 19.16 9.15 -1.58
C GLN A 461 19.91 10.26 -2.34
N PRO A 462 21.25 10.32 -2.26
CA PRO A 462 22.04 11.23 -3.06
C PRO A 462 22.05 10.81 -4.54
N LEU A 463 22.37 11.78 -5.40
CA LEU A 463 22.74 11.57 -6.80
C LEU A 463 24.27 11.44 -6.91
N GLY A 464 24.76 10.95 -8.05
CA GLY A 464 26.20 10.93 -8.32
C GLY A 464 26.81 12.34 -8.41
N ASP A 465 28.08 12.46 -8.04
CA ASP A 465 28.80 13.72 -7.93
C ASP A 465 29.44 14.16 -9.25
N SER A 466 28.77 15.08 -9.95
CA SER A 466 29.28 15.66 -11.20
C SER A 466 30.64 16.35 -11.07
N SER A 467 31.02 16.82 -9.89
CA SER A 467 32.34 17.43 -9.65
C SER A 467 33.47 16.40 -9.69
N GLN A 468 33.14 15.12 -9.49
CA GLN A 468 34.06 13.98 -9.59
C GLN A 468 33.92 13.25 -10.94
N GLY A 469 33.17 13.80 -11.89
CA GLY A 469 32.93 13.19 -13.20
C GLY A 469 31.88 12.07 -13.19
N GLU A 470 31.09 11.97 -12.11
CA GLU A 470 29.99 11.01 -12.02
C GLU A 470 28.71 11.57 -12.66
N ARG A 471 27.85 10.67 -13.15
CA ARG A 471 26.51 11.01 -13.64
C ARG A 471 25.52 10.99 -12.48
N GLU A 472 24.35 11.63 -12.63
CA GLU A 472 23.34 11.65 -11.55
C GLU A 472 22.92 10.24 -11.10
N ILE A 473 22.91 9.29 -12.03
CA ILE A 473 22.59 7.87 -11.77
C ILE A 473 23.73 7.06 -11.11
N ASP A 474 24.93 7.63 -10.92
CA ASP A 474 26.09 6.95 -10.32
C ASP A 474 26.04 6.96 -8.77
N ALA A 475 24.89 6.51 -8.24
CA ALA A 475 24.57 6.46 -6.82
C ALA A 475 24.09 5.07 -6.36
N GLN A 476 24.77 4.03 -6.86
CA GLN A 476 24.40 2.64 -6.60
C GLN A 476 24.65 2.22 -5.15
N VAL A 477 23.74 1.40 -4.61
CA VAL A 477 23.83 0.83 -3.26
C VAL A 477 24.16 -0.65 -3.36
N TRP A 478 25.35 -1.04 -2.89
CA TRP A 478 25.78 -2.44 -2.89
C TRP A 478 25.09 -3.26 -1.79
N SER A 479 24.78 -4.49 -2.15
CA SER A 479 24.21 -5.49 -1.24
C SER A 479 25.29 -6.41 -0.67
N SER A 480 24.90 -7.30 0.25
CA SER A 480 25.73 -8.43 0.69
C SER A 480 25.70 -9.61 -0.29
N THR A 481 24.98 -9.49 -1.40
CA THR A 481 24.78 -10.57 -2.38
C THR A 481 25.81 -10.45 -3.49
N GLU A 482 26.85 -11.26 -3.40
CA GLU A 482 27.85 -11.42 -4.47
C GLU A 482 27.30 -12.33 -5.56
N TYR A 483 27.58 -12.00 -6.83
CA TYR A 483 27.26 -12.89 -7.93
C TYR A 483 28.18 -14.11 -7.88
N VAL A 484 27.59 -15.30 -7.99
CA VAL A 484 28.35 -16.55 -7.92
C VAL A 484 29.17 -16.83 -9.19
N GLY A 485 28.77 -16.26 -10.33
CA GLY A 485 29.54 -16.31 -11.57
C GLY A 485 30.47 -15.11 -11.75
N LYS A 486 30.96 -14.93 -12.96
CA LYS A 486 31.78 -13.78 -13.37
C LYS A 486 31.03 -12.94 -14.39
N THR A 487 31.26 -11.62 -14.35
CA THR A 487 30.75 -10.72 -15.38
C THR A 487 31.91 -10.08 -16.17
N MET A 488 31.64 -9.53 -17.35
CA MET A 488 32.66 -8.94 -18.25
C MET A 488 33.91 -9.82 -18.47
N LYS A 489 33.70 -11.15 -18.57
CA LYS A 489 34.70 -12.23 -18.70
C LYS A 489 35.34 -12.76 -17.42
N ASN A 490 35.64 -11.93 -16.42
CA ASN A 490 36.32 -12.44 -15.21
C ASN A 490 36.19 -11.54 -13.97
N ASP A 491 35.28 -10.58 -13.97
CA ASP A 491 35.15 -9.65 -12.85
C ASP A 491 34.37 -10.32 -11.70
N ASP A 492 34.95 -10.27 -10.50
CA ASP A 492 34.20 -10.54 -9.26
C ASP A 492 33.14 -9.46 -9.08
N THR A 493 31.90 -9.86 -8.87
CA THR A 493 30.76 -8.97 -9.01
C THR A 493 29.86 -8.99 -7.80
N VAL A 494 29.38 -7.81 -7.39
CA VAL A 494 28.41 -7.60 -6.32
C VAL A 494 27.11 -7.07 -6.93
N PHE A 495 25.97 -7.62 -6.53
CA PHE A 495 24.69 -7.03 -6.92
C PHE A 495 24.45 -5.74 -6.13
N GLY A 496 24.09 -4.68 -6.85
CA GLY A 496 23.65 -3.42 -6.28
C GLY A 496 22.26 -3.04 -6.75
N VAL A 497 21.53 -2.31 -5.90
CA VAL A 497 20.28 -1.65 -6.24
C VAL A 497 20.56 -0.19 -6.45
N ASN A 498 20.06 0.37 -7.55
CA ASN A 498 20.17 1.79 -7.83
C ASN A 498 18.79 2.44 -7.74
N PHE A 499 18.56 3.14 -6.63
CA PHE A 499 17.31 3.86 -6.37
C PHE A 499 17.17 5.14 -7.19
N VAL A 500 18.15 5.50 -8.03
CA VAL A 500 18.04 6.62 -8.96
C VAL A 500 17.50 6.17 -10.33
N ASP A 501 17.88 4.97 -10.78
CA ASP A 501 17.49 4.43 -12.09
C ASP A 501 16.63 3.16 -12.04
N GLY A 502 16.21 2.71 -10.85
CA GLY A 502 15.22 1.66 -10.65
C GLY A 502 15.68 0.24 -11.00
N ARG A 503 16.97 -0.09 -10.81
CA ARG A 503 17.55 -1.37 -11.32
C ARG A 503 18.35 -2.17 -10.31
N ILE A 504 18.40 -3.48 -10.54
CA ILE A 504 19.43 -4.38 -9.99
C ILE A 504 20.46 -4.67 -11.08
N LYS A 505 21.74 -4.42 -10.81
CA LYS A 505 22.84 -4.78 -11.72
C LYS A 505 23.98 -5.41 -10.94
N GLY A 506 24.77 -6.22 -11.63
CA GLY A 506 26.07 -6.68 -11.17
C GLY A 506 27.13 -5.61 -11.42
N TYR A 507 27.90 -5.28 -10.40
CA TYR A 507 29.01 -4.33 -10.48
C TYR A 507 30.33 -5.00 -10.12
N PRO A 508 31.40 -4.79 -10.91
CA PRO A 508 32.73 -5.26 -10.57
C PRO A 508 33.21 -4.73 -9.21
N LYS A 509 33.74 -5.61 -8.35
CA LYS A 509 34.38 -5.26 -7.08
C LYS A 509 35.65 -4.45 -7.28
N TYR A 510 36.34 -4.70 -8.39
CA TYR A 510 37.61 -4.06 -8.73
C TYR A 510 37.51 -3.36 -10.07
N ASN A 511 38.22 -2.26 -10.21
CA ASN A 511 38.37 -1.59 -11.50
C ASN A 511 39.18 -2.51 -12.44
N PRO A 512 38.68 -2.87 -13.63
CA PRO A 512 39.36 -3.84 -14.50
C PRO A 512 40.69 -3.32 -15.07
N ARG A 513 40.95 -2.01 -15.02
CA ARG A 513 42.18 -1.39 -15.51
C ARG A 513 43.21 -1.16 -14.41
N THR A 514 42.78 -0.70 -13.24
CA THR A 514 43.69 -0.34 -12.13
C THR A 514 43.80 -1.44 -11.07
N HIS A 515 42.87 -2.42 -11.07
CA HIS A 515 42.68 -3.44 -10.04
C HIS A 515 42.39 -2.88 -8.63
N GLU A 516 42.13 -1.58 -8.51
CA GLU A 516 41.73 -0.96 -7.27
C GLU A 516 40.28 -1.33 -6.93
N ALA A 517 39.99 -1.50 -5.64
CA ALA A 517 38.63 -1.78 -5.19
C ALA A 517 37.69 -0.60 -5.48
N ASN A 518 36.60 -0.88 -6.17
CA ASN A 518 35.54 0.09 -6.42
C ASN A 518 34.82 0.43 -5.10
N LYS A 519 34.31 1.67 -5.04
CA LYS A 519 33.61 2.20 -3.86
C LYS A 519 32.18 2.52 -4.21
N MET A 520 31.25 2.06 -3.38
CA MET A 520 29.80 2.28 -3.56
C MET A 520 29.11 2.61 -2.24
N TYR A 521 27.87 3.08 -2.33
CA TYR A 521 27.04 3.32 -1.15
C TYR A 521 26.57 2.00 -0.52
N PHE A 522 26.29 2.05 0.78
CA PHE A 522 25.64 0.97 1.51
C PHE A 522 24.50 1.53 2.35
N ARG A 523 23.46 0.72 2.54
CA ARG A 523 22.39 0.96 3.52
C ARG A 523 22.33 -0.24 4.45
N PHE A 524 22.59 0.00 5.74
CA PHE A 524 22.52 -1.08 6.73
C PHE A 524 21.09 -1.33 7.16
N VAL A 525 20.84 -2.59 7.52
CA VAL A 525 19.53 -3.11 7.90
C VAL A 525 19.66 -4.02 9.12
N ARG A 526 18.56 -4.21 9.85
CA ARG A 526 18.45 -5.15 10.98
C ARG A 526 17.03 -5.75 11.05
N ASP A 527 16.78 -6.52 12.10
CA ASP A 527 15.53 -7.27 12.33
C ASP A 527 15.28 -8.38 11.29
N ASN A 528 14.08 -8.52 10.70
CA ASN A 528 13.61 -9.73 9.99
C ASN A 528 14.67 -10.43 9.12
N LYS A 529 15.36 -11.44 9.69
CA LYS A 529 16.45 -12.17 9.02
C LYS A 529 15.94 -13.22 8.04
N ASP A 530 14.63 -13.47 8.02
CA ASP A 530 14.00 -14.46 7.16
C ASP A 530 13.39 -13.84 5.90
N TYR A 531 13.40 -12.51 5.79
CA TYR A 531 13.00 -11.83 4.57
C TYR A 531 13.81 -12.33 3.36
N GLY A 532 13.11 -12.74 2.31
CA GLY A 532 13.71 -13.25 1.07
C GLY A 532 14.14 -14.73 1.11
N LYS A 533 13.86 -15.45 2.21
CA LYS A 533 14.06 -16.90 2.30
C LYS A 533 12.77 -17.64 1.97
N ASN A 534 12.67 -18.14 0.74
CA ASN A 534 11.51 -18.89 0.28
C ASN A 534 11.41 -20.28 0.95
N LYS A 535 10.20 -20.84 0.97
CA LYS A 535 9.90 -22.21 1.42
C LYS A 535 8.92 -22.86 0.45
N PHE A 536 9.46 -23.39 -0.64
CA PHE A 536 8.68 -23.98 -1.73
C PHE A 536 8.18 -25.38 -1.41
N VAL A 537 6.93 -25.65 -1.80
CA VAL A 537 6.26 -26.94 -1.74
C VAL A 537 5.65 -27.21 -3.10
N ASP A 538 5.98 -28.36 -3.70
CA ASP A 538 5.36 -28.84 -4.93
C ASP A 538 3.99 -29.44 -4.60
N ASN A 539 2.94 -28.89 -5.22
CA ASN A 539 1.57 -29.35 -5.01
C ASN A 539 1.23 -30.58 -5.87
N ASN A 540 2.14 -31.01 -6.75
CA ASN A 540 1.97 -32.14 -7.67
C ASN A 540 0.82 -32.00 -8.67
N ASP A 541 0.40 -30.76 -8.95
CA ASP A 541 -0.69 -30.41 -9.87
C ASP A 541 -0.26 -29.38 -10.94
N GLY A 542 1.05 -29.15 -11.06
CA GLY A 542 1.63 -28.12 -11.93
C GLY A 542 1.86 -26.78 -11.21
N THR A 543 1.62 -26.69 -9.91
CA THR A 543 1.84 -25.48 -9.11
C THR A 543 2.85 -25.70 -7.97
N ILE A 544 3.48 -24.60 -7.53
CA ILE A 544 4.39 -24.56 -6.38
C ILE A 544 3.92 -23.49 -5.41
N THR A 545 3.68 -23.86 -4.16
CA THR A 545 3.38 -22.89 -3.10
C THR A 545 4.65 -22.47 -2.38
N ASP A 546 4.90 -21.17 -2.30
CA ASP A 546 5.88 -20.59 -1.39
C ASP A 546 5.22 -20.29 -0.05
N THR A 547 5.37 -21.19 0.90
CA THR A 547 4.80 -21.03 2.25
C THR A 547 5.45 -19.88 3.03
N ALA A 548 6.58 -19.31 2.58
CA ALA A 548 7.18 -18.16 3.22
C ALA A 548 6.44 -16.86 2.90
N THR A 549 5.88 -16.73 1.69
CA THR A 549 5.18 -15.54 1.21
C THR A 549 3.66 -15.72 1.12
N GLY A 550 3.19 -16.97 1.08
CA GLY A 550 1.79 -17.30 0.82
C GLY A 550 1.41 -17.23 -0.67
N LEU A 551 2.37 -17.02 -1.57
CA LEU A 551 2.15 -17.03 -3.01
C LEU A 551 2.17 -18.46 -3.57
N THR A 552 1.40 -18.70 -4.61
CA THR A 552 1.46 -19.94 -5.40
C THR A 552 1.85 -19.61 -6.84
N TRP A 553 2.77 -20.38 -7.40
CA TRP A 553 3.45 -20.13 -8.64
C TRP A 553 3.20 -21.22 -9.67
N GLN A 554 3.17 -20.83 -10.93
CA GLN A 554 3.20 -21.74 -12.07
C GLN A 554 4.53 -22.53 -12.04
N LYS A 555 4.49 -23.86 -12.09
CA LYS A 555 5.70 -24.69 -12.01
C LYS A 555 6.50 -24.73 -13.30
N ALA A 556 5.85 -24.95 -14.44
CA ALA A 556 6.45 -24.80 -15.75
C ALA A 556 6.27 -23.35 -16.22
N ASP A 557 7.24 -22.78 -16.95
CA ASP A 557 7.06 -21.48 -17.58
C ASP A 557 6.24 -21.56 -18.87
N SER A 558 6.07 -20.42 -19.54
CA SER A 558 5.35 -20.31 -20.81
C SER A 558 5.94 -21.07 -22.00
N ALA A 559 7.11 -21.72 -21.86
CA ALA A 559 7.86 -22.42 -22.91
C ALA A 559 8.32 -21.57 -24.12
N GLN A 560 7.76 -20.37 -24.30
CA GLN A 560 8.11 -19.42 -25.34
C GLN A 560 8.06 -17.99 -24.80
N GLY A 561 8.89 -17.12 -25.38
CA GLY A 561 8.85 -15.68 -25.10
C GLY A 561 7.71 -15.00 -25.86
N MET A 562 7.15 -13.96 -25.25
CA MET A 562 6.06 -13.15 -25.82
C MET A 562 6.21 -11.68 -25.44
N ASN A 563 5.53 -10.80 -26.17
CA ASN A 563 5.55 -9.38 -25.86
C ASN A 563 4.83 -9.11 -24.52
N TRP A 564 4.96 -7.89 -23.99
CA TRP A 564 4.41 -7.59 -22.66
C TRP A 564 2.88 -7.65 -22.59
N GLN A 565 2.17 -7.23 -23.64
CA GLN A 565 0.70 -7.31 -23.68
C GLN A 565 0.24 -8.77 -23.70
N ASP A 566 0.86 -9.60 -24.54
CA ASP A 566 0.57 -11.03 -24.64
C ASP A 566 0.91 -11.75 -23.31
N ALA A 567 1.93 -11.30 -22.58
CA ALA A 567 2.31 -11.84 -21.28
C ALA A 567 1.26 -11.62 -20.19
N LEU A 568 0.63 -10.44 -20.20
CA LEU A 568 -0.51 -10.14 -19.34
C LEU A 568 -1.69 -11.04 -19.69
N GLU A 569 -2.07 -11.08 -20.97
CA GLU A 569 -3.16 -11.92 -21.47
C GLU A 569 -2.93 -13.41 -21.17
N PHE A 570 -1.72 -13.92 -21.38
CA PHE A 570 -1.35 -15.30 -21.08
C PHE A 570 -1.61 -15.65 -19.62
N SER A 571 -1.24 -14.77 -18.69
CA SER A 571 -1.41 -15.05 -17.26
C SER A 571 -2.88 -14.99 -16.84
N ASN A 572 -3.64 -14.01 -17.33
CA ASN A 572 -5.05 -13.87 -16.99
C ASN A 572 -5.93 -15.00 -17.56
N ASN A 573 -5.52 -15.62 -18.67
CA ASN A 573 -6.23 -16.73 -19.30
C ASN A 573 -5.71 -18.11 -18.85
N LEU A 574 -4.77 -18.17 -17.90
CA LEU A 574 -4.19 -19.44 -17.46
C LEU A 574 -5.17 -20.18 -16.53
N GLU A 575 -5.53 -21.41 -16.90
CA GLU A 575 -6.19 -22.37 -16.02
C GLU A 575 -5.19 -23.46 -15.62
N LEU A 576 -4.80 -23.51 -14.34
CA LEU A 576 -3.78 -24.46 -13.84
C LEU A 576 -4.00 -24.82 -12.38
N GLY A 577 -3.80 -26.09 -12.02
CA GLY A 577 -3.97 -26.57 -10.64
C GLY A 577 -5.41 -26.46 -10.12
N GLY A 578 -6.41 -26.38 -11.02
CA GLY A 578 -7.80 -26.12 -10.66
C GLY A 578 -8.11 -24.66 -10.32
N HIS A 579 -7.25 -23.73 -10.74
CA HIS A 579 -7.37 -22.29 -10.50
C HIS A 579 -7.32 -21.49 -11.80
N ASP A 580 -8.05 -20.38 -11.83
CA ASP A 580 -8.24 -19.44 -12.94
C ASP A 580 -7.93 -17.97 -12.55
N ASP A 581 -7.46 -17.73 -11.33
CA ASP A 581 -7.13 -16.41 -10.76
C ASP A 581 -5.63 -16.07 -10.92
N TRP A 582 -5.01 -16.54 -12.01
CA TRP A 582 -3.60 -16.33 -12.28
C TRP A 582 -3.32 -14.93 -12.83
N ARG A 583 -2.17 -14.38 -12.47
CA ARG A 583 -1.71 -13.06 -12.94
C ARG A 583 -0.22 -13.04 -13.19
N LEU A 584 0.21 -12.05 -13.97
CA LEU A 584 1.63 -11.76 -14.15
C LEU A 584 2.15 -11.14 -12.84
N PRO A 585 3.24 -11.67 -12.24
CA PRO A 585 3.77 -11.16 -10.98
C PRO A 585 4.26 -9.72 -11.14
N ASN A 586 4.16 -8.91 -10.10
CA ASN A 586 4.85 -7.63 -10.11
C ASN A 586 6.38 -7.81 -9.98
N ALA A 587 7.14 -6.74 -10.19
CA ALA A 587 8.60 -6.80 -10.20
C ALA A 587 9.20 -7.39 -8.91
N LYS A 588 8.61 -7.09 -7.74
CA LYS A 588 9.11 -7.54 -6.44
C LYS A 588 8.73 -8.98 -6.14
N GLU A 589 7.53 -9.40 -6.53
CA GLU A 589 7.14 -10.81 -6.46
C GLU A 589 8.03 -11.68 -7.33
N LEU A 590 8.27 -11.28 -8.59
CA LEU A 590 9.13 -12.03 -9.50
C LEU A 590 10.58 -12.11 -9.00
N GLN A 591 11.10 -11.01 -8.43
CA GLN A 591 12.42 -10.99 -7.82
C GLN A 591 12.51 -11.88 -6.58
N SER A 592 11.39 -12.07 -5.86
CA SER A 592 11.37 -12.85 -4.62
C SER A 592 11.71 -14.33 -4.81
N ILE A 593 11.52 -14.89 -6.01
CA ILE A 593 11.83 -16.29 -6.33
C ILE A 593 13.22 -16.49 -6.95
N VAL A 594 14.00 -15.41 -7.14
CA VAL A 594 15.38 -15.52 -7.60
C VAL A 594 16.25 -16.21 -6.53
N ASP A 595 16.99 -17.23 -6.95
CA ASP A 595 18.02 -17.87 -6.15
C ASP A 595 19.41 -17.37 -6.58
N TYR A 596 19.91 -16.35 -5.87
CA TYR A 596 21.21 -15.73 -6.13
C TYR A 596 22.42 -16.65 -5.82
N SER A 597 22.20 -17.84 -5.27
CA SER A 597 23.27 -18.85 -5.10
C SER A 597 23.53 -19.66 -6.38
N ARG A 598 22.75 -19.42 -7.44
CA ARG A 598 22.77 -20.19 -8.69
C ARG A 598 22.99 -19.30 -9.89
N SER A 599 23.67 -19.82 -10.90
CA SER A 599 23.81 -19.18 -12.20
C SER A 599 24.05 -20.22 -13.31
N PRO A 600 23.87 -19.84 -14.59
CA PRO A 600 24.21 -20.73 -15.69
C PRO A 600 25.67 -21.19 -15.66
N GLU A 601 26.57 -20.32 -15.18
CA GLU A 601 28.01 -20.60 -15.11
C GLU A 601 28.38 -21.58 -14.00
N THR A 602 27.87 -21.41 -12.78
CA THR A 602 28.34 -22.18 -11.62
C THR A 602 27.48 -23.40 -11.30
N SER A 603 26.18 -23.35 -11.59
CA SER A 603 25.24 -24.43 -11.27
C SER A 603 24.64 -25.09 -12.51
N ASN A 604 25.02 -24.65 -13.72
CA ASN A 604 24.46 -25.11 -15.00
C ASN A 604 22.91 -25.06 -15.02
N SER A 605 22.34 -24.07 -14.33
CA SER A 605 20.90 -23.90 -14.15
C SER A 605 20.53 -22.43 -14.11
N ALA A 606 19.25 -22.13 -14.29
CA ALA A 606 18.73 -20.79 -14.01
C ALA A 606 18.92 -20.40 -12.54
N ALA A 607 18.91 -19.09 -12.26
CA ALA A 607 18.95 -18.51 -10.92
C ALA A 607 17.60 -18.66 -10.19
N ILE A 608 17.11 -19.89 -10.03
CA ILE A 608 15.86 -20.25 -9.37
C ILE A 608 15.99 -21.65 -8.73
N ASP A 609 15.17 -21.92 -7.72
CA ASP A 609 15.11 -23.24 -7.09
C ASP A 609 14.78 -24.34 -8.14
N PRO A 610 15.52 -25.49 -8.15
CA PRO A 610 15.29 -26.59 -9.09
C PRO A 610 13.90 -27.25 -9.04
N ILE A 611 13.08 -26.95 -8.02
CA ILE A 611 11.68 -27.37 -7.97
C ILE A 611 10.87 -26.80 -9.15
N PHE A 612 11.26 -25.63 -9.66
CA PHE A 612 10.67 -25.02 -10.85
C PHE A 612 11.17 -25.67 -12.13
N GLN A 613 10.27 -25.85 -13.09
CA GLN A 613 10.60 -26.26 -14.45
C GLN A 613 10.84 -25.01 -15.29
N THR A 614 12.09 -24.83 -15.72
CA THR A 614 12.54 -23.66 -16.47
C THR A 614 13.00 -24.09 -17.86
N SER A 615 12.48 -23.41 -18.87
CA SER A 615 12.88 -23.59 -20.26
C SER A 615 14.35 -23.24 -20.46
N SER A 616 15.01 -23.95 -21.37
CA SER A 616 16.35 -23.60 -21.82
C SER A 616 16.26 -22.96 -23.20
N ILE A 617 17.07 -21.92 -23.41
CA ILE A 617 17.14 -21.17 -24.65
C ILE A 617 18.55 -21.24 -25.24
N THR A 618 18.67 -20.89 -26.52
CA THR A 618 19.94 -20.47 -27.10
C THR A 618 19.99 -18.95 -27.03
N ASN A 619 20.95 -18.39 -26.31
CA ASN A 619 21.08 -16.95 -26.16
C ASN A 619 21.70 -16.29 -27.40
N GLU A 620 21.82 -14.97 -27.37
CA GLU A 620 22.36 -14.15 -28.46
C GLU A 620 23.85 -14.40 -28.73
N GLY A 621 24.56 -15.08 -27.83
CA GLY A 621 25.92 -15.57 -28.04
C GLY A 621 25.99 -16.96 -28.70
N GLY A 622 24.84 -17.60 -28.97
CA GLY A 622 24.77 -18.97 -29.48
C GLY A 622 24.97 -20.05 -28.42
N GLU A 623 24.93 -19.70 -27.14
CA GLU A 623 25.16 -20.61 -26.01
C GLU A 623 23.83 -21.06 -25.39
N LYS A 624 23.84 -22.25 -24.77
CA LYS A 624 22.74 -22.70 -23.92
C LYS A 624 22.62 -21.78 -22.70
N ASP A 625 21.42 -21.27 -22.47
CA ASP A 625 21.11 -20.34 -21.37
C ASP A 625 19.66 -20.52 -20.91
N TYR A 626 19.20 -19.58 -20.08
CA TYR A 626 17.86 -19.51 -19.51
C TYR A 626 17.22 -18.14 -19.75
N PRO A 627 15.88 -18.09 -19.85
CA PRO A 627 15.19 -16.89 -20.29
C PRO A 627 15.16 -15.76 -19.25
N TYR A 628 14.75 -14.58 -19.72
CA TYR A 628 14.28 -13.51 -18.85
C TYR A 628 12.77 -13.61 -18.72
N TYR A 629 12.23 -13.13 -17.61
CA TYR A 629 10.80 -13.17 -17.33
C TYR A 629 10.24 -11.78 -17.18
N TRP A 630 9.08 -11.55 -17.82
CA TRP A 630 8.32 -10.33 -17.64
C TRP A 630 7.74 -10.23 -16.24
N SER A 631 7.73 -9.02 -15.68
CA SER A 631 6.79 -8.65 -14.62
C SER A 631 5.66 -7.79 -15.19
N SER A 632 4.61 -7.60 -14.39
CA SER A 632 3.49 -6.72 -14.69
C SER A 632 3.80 -5.23 -14.49
N THR A 633 5.02 -4.89 -14.08
CA THR A 633 5.42 -3.52 -13.68
C THR A 633 6.02 -2.74 -14.84
N THR A 634 5.50 -1.54 -15.08
CA THR A 634 6.10 -0.57 -16.03
C THR A 634 7.33 0.09 -15.40
N HIS A 635 8.42 0.24 -16.16
CA HIS A 635 9.61 0.97 -15.71
C HIS A 635 9.68 2.33 -16.41
N LEU A 636 9.49 3.41 -15.64
CA LEU A 636 9.44 4.76 -16.16
C LEU A 636 10.84 5.33 -16.49
N ASP A 637 11.35 4.95 -17.67
CA ASP A 637 12.66 5.36 -18.18
C ASP A 637 12.59 5.90 -19.61
N GLY A 638 13.25 7.04 -19.81
CA GLY A 638 13.61 7.57 -21.12
C GLY A 638 12.71 8.71 -21.57
N ARG A 639 12.71 8.97 -22.89
CA ARG A 639 11.88 10.05 -23.48
C ARG A 639 10.40 9.70 -23.52
N VAL A 640 10.08 8.40 -23.57
CA VAL A 640 8.74 7.84 -23.47
C VAL A 640 8.78 6.91 -22.26
N PRO A 641 8.61 7.43 -21.03
CA PRO A 641 8.81 6.66 -19.80
C PRO A 641 7.97 5.38 -19.75
N GLU A 642 6.77 5.42 -20.31
CA GLU A 642 5.79 4.33 -20.28
C GLU A 642 6.18 3.14 -21.18
N ALA A 643 7.21 3.30 -22.01
CA ALA A 643 7.52 2.36 -23.09
C ALA A 643 8.12 1.03 -22.65
N ASN A 644 8.68 0.98 -21.44
CA ASN A 644 9.40 -0.19 -20.96
C ASN A 644 8.67 -0.88 -19.81
N ALA A 645 8.76 -2.20 -19.76
CA ALA A 645 8.33 -3.01 -18.63
C ALA A 645 9.53 -3.68 -17.96
N VAL A 646 9.39 -4.04 -16.69
CA VAL A 646 10.45 -4.68 -15.92
C VAL A 646 10.58 -6.16 -16.32
N TYR A 647 11.82 -6.62 -16.45
CA TYR A 647 12.14 -8.04 -16.51
C TYR A 647 13.18 -8.42 -15.46
N ILE A 648 13.17 -9.70 -15.07
CA ILE A 648 14.24 -10.33 -14.27
C ILE A 648 14.97 -11.37 -15.12
N ALA A 649 16.30 -11.31 -15.14
CA ALA A 649 17.14 -12.25 -15.87
C ALA A 649 17.41 -13.50 -15.01
N PHE A 650 16.82 -14.65 -15.34
CA PHE A 650 17.12 -15.91 -14.66
C PHE A 650 18.30 -16.67 -15.29
N GLY A 651 18.62 -16.37 -16.55
CA GLY A 651 19.89 -16.69 -17.21
C GLY A 651 20.91 -15.54 -17.13
N LYS A 652 21.97 -15.61 -17.95
CA LYS A 652 23.00 -14.55 -17.99
C LYS A 652 22.38 -13.22 -18.45
N ALA A 653 22.71 -12.12 -17.79
CA ALA A 653 22.21 -10.80 -18.17
C ALA A 653 23.15 -10.18 -19.22
N LEU A 654 22.86 -10.46 -20.49
CA LEU A 654 23.78 -10.25 -21.61
C LEU A 654 23.88 -8.81 -22.10
N GLY A 655 25.07 -8.50 -22.64
CA GLY A 655 25.36 -7.28 -23.37
C GLY A 655 26.52 -7.49 -24.34
N GLU A 656 26.69 -6.56 -25.27
CA GLU A 656 27.75 -6.56 -26.26
C GLU A 656 28.84 -5.57 -25.89
N MET A 657 30.01 -6.09 -25.49
CA MET A 657 31.19 -5.29 -25.21
C MET A 657 32.27 -5.60 -26.23
N ARG A 658 32.69 -4.57 -26.98
CA ARG A 658 33.75 -4.67 -28.02
C ARG A 658 33.45 -5.76 -29.07
N GLY A 659 32.20 -5.86 -29.51
CA GLY A 659 31.75 -6.84 -30.51
C GLY A 659 31.68 -8.28 -29.99
N GLN A 660 31.63 -8.48 -28.67
CA GLN A 660 31.48 -9.79 -28.04
C GLN A 660 30.29 -9.78 -27.08
N THR A 661 29.38 -10.74 -27.26
CA THR A 661 28.30 -11.02 -26.31
C THR A 661 28.87 -11.67 -25.06
N MET A 662 28.52 -11.12 -23.89
CA MET A 662 28.93 -11.67 -22.60
C MET A 662 27.94 -11.31 -21.50
N ASP A 663 28.03 -11.99 -20.35
CA ASP A 663 27.27 -11.63 -19.15
C ASP A 663 27.77 -10.31 -18.58
N VAL A 664 26.92 -9.28 -18.58
CA VAL A 664 27.26 -7.92 -18.15
C VAL A 664 26.60 -7.50 -16.84
N HIS A 665 25.63 -8.25 -16.31
CA HIS A 665 25.03 -7.92 -15.01
C HIS A 665 24.81 -9.12 -14.09
N GLY A 666 24.98 -10.35 -14.58
CA GLY A 666 24.77 -11.57 -13.81
C GLY A 666 23.31 -12.05 -13.80
N ALA A 667 23.13 -13.37 -13.68
CA ALA A 667 21.82 -13.98 -13.44
C ALA A 667 21.25 -13.51 -12.08
N GLY A 668 20.02 -13.00 -12.10
CA GLY A 668 19.35 -12.31 -11.00
C GLY A 668 19.30 -10.78 -11.15
N ALA A 669 19.89 -10.22 -12.22
CA ALA A 669 19.76 -8.81 -12.55
C ALA A 669 18.32 -8.46 -12.95
N GLN A 670 17.92 -7.22 -12.66
CA GLN A 670 16.63 -6.66 -13.02
C GLN A 670 16.84 -5.44 -13.88
N ARG A 671 16.21 -5.44 -15.06
CA ARG A 671 16.21 -4.29 -15.96
C ARG A 671 14.83 -4.11 -16.57
N SER A 672 14.78 -3.53 -17.74
CA SER A 672 13.56 -3.25 -18.45
C SER A 672 13.79 -3.29 -19.94
N ASP A 673 12.81 -3.80 -20.64
CA ASP A 673 12.76 -3.95 -22.09
C ASP A 673 11.54 -3.21 -22.63
N PRO A 674 11.56 -2.74 -23.89
CA PRO A 674 10.41 -2.11 -24.52
C PRO A 674 9.26 -3.11 -24.64
N LYS A 675 8.04 -2.64 -24.41
CA LYS A 675 6.82 -3.45 -24.47
C LYS A 675 6.47 -3.92 -25.90
N THR A 676 7.04 -3.28 -26.92
CA THR A 676 6.88 -3.61 -28.35
C THR A 676 8.14 -3.25 -29.15
N GLY A 677 8.15 -3.60 -30.42
CA GLY A 677 9.14 -3.18 -31.40
C GLY A 677 10.09 -4.30 -31.79
N GLU A 678 11.33 -3.94 -32.08
CA GLU A 678 12.38 -4.85 -32.51
C GLU A 678 13.48 -4.97 -31.45
N ALA A 679 14.08 -6.14 -31.34
CA ALA A 679 15.22 -6.37 -30.46
C ALA A 679 16.43 -5.51 -30.88
N MET A 680 17.20 -5.01 -29.91
CA MET A 680 18.36 -4.16 -30.17
C MET A 680 19.40 -4.23 -29.03
N SER A 681 20.49 -3.48 -29.13
CA SER A 681 21.48 -3.31 -28.04
C SER A 681 21.62 -1.83 -27.67
N ARG A 682 21.78 -1.51 -26.37
CA ARG A 682 21.96 -0.12 -25.90
C ARG A 682 22.90 0.02 -24.70
N GLY A 683 23.50 1.21 -24.57
CA GLY A 683 24.29 1.61 -23.41
C GLY A 683 25.78 1.22 -23.49
N PRO A 684 26.60 1.62 -22.50
CA PRO A 684 28.06 1.43 -22.54
C PRO A 684 28.49 -0.04 -22.52
N GLN A 685 27.72 -0.90 -21.85
CA GLN A 685 27.93 -2.36 -21.85
C GLN A 685 27.20 -3.08 -23.01
N GLY A 686 26.49 -2.33 -23.86
CA GLY A 686 25.70 -2.89 -24.96
C GLY A 686 24.61 -3.84 -24.51
N ASP A 687 23.89 -3.51 -23.44
CA ASP A 687 22.82 -4.33 -22.86
C ASP A 687 21.89 -4.85 -23.96
N MET A 688 21.65 -6.16 -23.96
CA MET A 688 20.76 -6.78 -24.93
C MET A 688 19.32 -6.44 -24.57
N ILE A 689 18.62 -5.81 -25.50
CA ILE A 689 17.22 -5.42 -25.38
C ILE A 689 16.37 -6.42 -26.14
N ARG A 690 15.46 -7.07 -25.43
CA ARG A 690 14.49 -8.00 -26.01
C ARG A 690 13.12 -7.33 -26.09
N VAL A 691 12.23 -7.95 -26.85
CA VAL A 691 10.80 -7.59 -26.89
C VAL A 691 9.95 -8.75 -26.41
N ASN A 692 10.44 -9.97 -26.63
CA ASN A 692 9.79 -11.19 -26.19
C ASN A 692 10.53 -11.79 -25.01
N ASN A 693 9.90 -11.78 -23.83
CA ASN A 693 10.40 -12.43 -22.62
C ASN A 693 9.39 -13.50 -22.16
N TYR A 694 9.84 -14.44 -21.33
CA TYR A 694 9.03 -15.58 -20.88
C TYR A 694 8.11 -15.16 -19.73
N VAL A 695 7.14 -16.02 -19.42
CA VAL A 695 6.17 -15.78 -18.36
C VAL A 695 6.18 -16.92 -17.36
N ARG A 696 6.07 -16.55 -16.08
CA ARG A 696 5.77 -17.45 -14.97
C ARG A 696 4.71 -16.78 -14.11
N SER A 697 3.49 -17.29 -14.18
CA SER A 697 2.35 -16.67 -13.51
C SER A 697 2.36 -16.97 -12.01
N VAL A 698 1.73 -16.07 -11.25
CA VAL A 698 1.57 -16.16 -9.80
C VAL A 698 0.10 -15.99 -9.44
N ARG A 699 -0.30 -16.52 -8.29
CA ARG A 699 -1.61 -16.30 -7.69
C ARG A 699 -1.52 -16.24 -6.16
N GLY A 700 -2.62 -15.84 -5.55
CA GLY A 700 -2.71 -15.68 -4.09
C GLY A 700 -1.84 -14.55 -3.56
N GLY A 701 -1.42 -14.67 -2.31
CA GLY A 701 -0.82 -13.57 -1.57
C GLY A 701 -1.84 -12.52 -1.12
N VAL A 702 -1.34 -11.44 -0.55
CA VAL A 702 -2.15 -10.34 0.00
C VAL A 702 -2.61 -9.41 -1.14
N VAL A 703 -3.47 -9.89 -2.03
CA VAL A 703 -3.92 -9.14 -3.20
C VAL A 703 -5.28 -8.52 -2.94
N ASP A 704 -5.36 -7.19 -2.98
CA ASP A 704 -6.61 -6.46 -3.02
C ASP A 704 -7.05 -6.27 -4.48
N SER A 705 -8.04 -7.04 -4.92
CA SER A 705 -8.56 -7.03 -6.29
C SER A 705 -9.68 -5.99 -6.53
N GLN A 706 -10.08 -5.21 -5.53
CA GLN A 706 -11.27 -4.35 -5.62
C GLN A 706 -11.06 -3.02 -6.35
N VAL A 707 -9.82 -2.68 -6.70
CA VAL A 707 -9.45 -1.41 -7.35
C VAL A 707 -9.93 -1.36 -8.81
N PHE A 708 -10.22 -2.52 -9.39
CA PHE A 708 -10.63 -2.67 -10.79
C PHE A 708 -11.99 -2.03 -11.11
N GLU A 709 -12.91 -1.99 -10.14
CA GLU A 709 -14.22 -1.34 -10.32
C GLU A 709 -14.10 0.18 -10.18
N GLU A 710 -13.31 0.70 -9.24
CA GLU A 710 -13.24 2.14 -8.94
C GLU A 710 -12.56 2.98 -10.05
N MET A 711 -11.58 2.42 -10.77
CA MET A 711 -10.80 3.19 -11.76
C MET A 711 -11.48 3.36 -13.13
N ASN A 712 -12.41 2.47 -13.50
CA ASN A 712 -13.20 2.60 -14.72
C ASN A 712 -14.22 3.77 -14.67
N ALA A 713 -14.68 4.18 -13.48
CA ALA A 713 -15.56 5.35 -13.36
C ALA A 713 -14.85 6.68 -13.62
N THR A 714 -13.55 6.76 -13.34
CA THR A 714 -12.85 8.05 -13.28
C THR A 714 -12.45 8.57 -14.67
N TYR A 715 -12.30 7.69 -15.67
CA TYR A 715 -11.89 8.09 -17.02
C TYR A 715 -13.05 8.47 -17.96
N SER A 716 -14.24 7.87 -17.79
CA SER A 716 -15.43 8.24 -18.59
C SER A 716 -15.91 9.68 -18.36
N ASP A 717 -15.55 10.26 -17.20
CA ASP A 717 -15.96 11.60 -16.80
C ASP A 717 -15.08 12.73 -17.39
N SER A 718 -13.98 12.35 -18.07
CA SER A 718 -13.07 13.30 -18.73
C SER A 718 -13.45 13.61 -20.19
N GLU A 719 -14.11 12.69 -20.89
CA GLU A 719 -14.63 12.92 -22.25
C GLU A 719 -15.96 13.71 -22.25
N SER A 720 -16.78 13.59 -21.19
CA SER A 720 -18.07 14.29 -21.10
C SER A 720 -17.95 15.79 -20.79
N ARG A 721 -16.83 16.21 -20.18
CA ARG A 721 -16.60 17.60 -19.72
C ARG A 721 -16.11 18.56 -20.80
N ASN A 722 -15.66 18.07 -21.95
CA ASN A 722 -15.27 18.93 -23.08
C ASN A 722 -16.42 19.26 -24.04
N ASN A 723 -17.59 18.62 -23.91
CA ASN A 723 -18.71 18.79 -24.84
C ASN A 723 -19.92 19.58 -24.30
N THR A 724 -19.86 20.11 -23.08
CA THR A 724 -21.00 20.80 -22.42
C THR A 724 -20.78 22.29 -22.08
N SER A 725 -19.66 22.91 -22.46
CA SER A 725 -19.43 24.36 -22.22
C SER A 725 -19.79 25.28 -23.41
N ARG A 726 -20.40 24.78 -24.49
CA ARG A 726 -20.73 25.56 -25.70
C ARG A 726 -22.22 25.79 -25.99
N ALA A 727 -23.13 25.49 -25.06
CA ALA A 727 -24.54 25.81 -25.24
C ALA A 727 -25.10 26.46 -23.97
N ASN A 728 -25.85 27.56 -24.13
CA ASN A 728 -26.41 28.45 -23.11
C ASN A 728 -25.37 29.40 -22.48
N THR A 729 -25.12 30.55 -23.09
CA THR A 729 -25.99 31.70 -22.81
C THR A 729 -25.94 32.71 -23.96
N SER A 730 -26.96 32.72 -24.80
CA SER A 730 -27.30 33.84 -25.67
C SER A 730 -28.68 34.36 -25.28
N ARG A 731 -28.73 35.65 -24.89
CA ARG A 731 -29.87 36.59 -24.73
C ARG A 731 -29.58 37.45 -23.49
N ALA A 732 -29.01 38.63 -23.68
CA ALA A 732 -29.68 39.90 -23.95
C ALA A 732 -29.50 40.80 -22.70
N ASN A 733 -29.26 42.10 -22.72
CA ASN A 733 -29.30 43.08 -23.78
C ASN A 733 -28.57 44.36 -23.27
N THR A 734 -27.75 44.94 -24.15
CA THR A 734 -27.63 46.38 -24.49
C THR A 734 -27.33 47.51 -23.48
N SER A 735 -26.40 48.35 -23.94
CA SER A 735 -26.34 49.84 -23.87
C SER A 735 -25.67 50.45 -22.63
N ARG A 736 -24.74 51.44 -22.69
CA ARG A 736 -24.30 52.41 -23.71
C ARG A 736 -23.05 53.18 -23.22
N ASN A 737 -22.16 53.56 -24.15
CA ASN A 737 -21.33 54.80 -24.26
C ASN A 737 -20.41 55.26 -23.09
N ALA A 738 -19.25 55.91 -23.27
CA ALA A 738 -18.35 56.25 -24.39
C ALA A 738 -17.09 56.94 -23.79
N ASN A 739 -15.93 56.83 -24.47
CA ASN A 739 -14.79 57.78 -24.59
C ASN A 739 -14.05 58.31 -23.32
N SER A 740 -12.74 58.54 -23.26
CA SER A 740 -11.61 58.48 -24.21
C SER A 740 -10.26 58.55 -23.44
N GLU A 741 -9.21 57.94 -24.02
CA GLU A 741 -7.79 58.40 -24.05
C GLU A 741 -7.00 58.56 -22.72
N THR A 742 -5.74 58.17 -22.53
CA THR A 742 -4.61 57.67 -23.35
C THR A 742 -3.62 56.88 -22.46
N LYS A 743 -2.86 55.94 -23.06
CA LYS A 743 -1.75 55.17 -22.44
C LYS A 743 -0.41 55.96 -22.48
N PRO A 744 0.62 55.58 -21.70
CA PRO A 744 1.63 54.60 -22.15
C PRO A 744 1.95 53.52 -21.08
N ALA A 745 1.89 52.22 -21.37
CA ALA A 745 2.95 51.35 -21.91
C ALA A 745 3.73 50.56 -20.84
N VAL A 746 3.41 49.26 -20.67
CA VAL A 746 4.35 48.22 -20.24
C VAL A 746 4.10 46.96 -21.08
N LYS A 747 5.16 46.51 -21.77
CA LYS A 747 5.25 45.30 -22.60
C LYS A 747 5.16 44.03 -21.73
N LYS A 748 4.31 43.07 -22.10
CA LYS A 748 4.40 41.67 -21.63
C LYS A 748 5.25 40.84 -22.60
N ARG A 749 6.13 40.03 -22.03
CA ARG A 749 7.02 39.06 -22.71
C ARG A 749 6.22 37.97 -23.45
N PRO A 750 6.72 37.45 -24.59
CA PRO A 750 6.07 36.39 -25.36
C PRO A 750 6.38 34.98 -24.84
N LEU A 751 5.41 34.07 -25.01
CA LEU A 751 5.57 32.62 -24.89
C LEU A 751 6.42 32.12 -26.07
N SER A 752 7.49 31.38 -25.77
CA SER A 752 8.42 30.81 -26.73
C SER A 752 8.06 29.34 -26.98
N GLY A 753 7.64 28.99 -28.20
CA GLY A 753 7.60 27.59 -28.67
C GLY A 753 6.70 27.22 -29.86
N SER A 754 5.77 28.07 -30.34
CA SER A 754 4.80 27.65 -31.36
C SER A 754 5.25 27.94 -32.81
N ASN A 755 5.29 26.91 -33.65
CA ASN A 755 5.64 27.01 -35.08
C ASN A 755 4.62 27.88 -35.86
N ARG A 756 5.07 28.99 -36.45
CA ARG A 756 4.20 29.93 -37.19
C ARG A 756 3.52 29.30 -38.41
N PHE A 757 4.06 28.21 -38.93
CA PHE A 757 3.49 27.51 -40.07
C PHE A 757 2.19 26.78 -39.71
N ILE A 758 2.21 26.01 -38.62
CA ILE A 758 1.03 25.28 -38.11
C ILE A 758 -0.06 26.27 -37.74
N ASN A 759 0.25 27.25 -36.89
CA ASN A 759 -0.68 28.27 -36.43
C ASN A 759 -1.37 29.09 -37.55
N ARG A 760 -0.85 29.06 -38.78
CA ARG A 760 -1.40 29.79 -39.92
C ARG A 760 -2.27 28.92 -40.83
N LEU A 761 -1.99 27.63 -40.90
CA LEU A 761 -2.59 26.74 -41.90
C LEU A 761 -3.53 25.70 -41.29
N ASP A 762 -3.31 25.32 -40.04
CA ASP A 762 -4.21 24.49 -39.25
C ASP A 762 -5.53 25.25 -39.03
N LYS A 763 -6.58 24.82 -39.73
CA LYS A 763 -7.90 25.49 -39.73
C LYS A 763 -8.84 24.85 -38.74
N ASP A 764 -8.71 23.55 -38.49
CA ASP A 764 -9.54 22.83 -37.53
C ASP A 764 -8.95 22.82 -36.10
N ASN A 765 -7.72 23.31 -35.93
CA ASN A 765 -6.94 23.44 -34.69
C ASN A 765 -6.56 22.09 -34.07
N ASP A 766 -6.26 21.10 -34.90
CA ASP A 766 -5.80 19.77 -34.47
C ASP A 766 -4.28 19.69 -34.18
N GLY A 767 -3.55 20.79 -34.41
CA GLY A 767 -2.13 20.92 -34.13
C GLY A 767 -1.21 20.44 -35.27
N LYS A 768 -1.77 20.03 -36.40
CA LYS A 768 -1.06 19.60 -37.62
C LYS A 768 -1.73 20.23 -38.85
N VAL A 769 -1.17 20.03 -40.04
CA VAL A 769 -1.73 20.60 -41.28
C VAL A 769 -2.00 19.47 -42.25
N SER A 770 -3.26 19.18 -42.54
CA SER A 770 -3.67 18.19 -43.53
C SER A 770 -3.43 18.67 -44.97
N SER A 771 -3.45 17.73 -45.92
CA SER A 771 -3.32 18.04 -47.35
C SER A 771 -4.41 18.99 -47.88
N THR A 772 -5.58 19.03 -47.24
CA THR A 772 -6.69 19.93 -47.58
C THR A 772 -6.50 21.35 -47.04
N GLU A 773 -5.75 21.50 -45.95
CA GLU A 773 -5.45 22.77 -45.31
C GLU A 773 -4.24 23.47 -45.93
N PHE A 774 -3.30 22.67 -46.45
CA PHE A 774 -2.11 23.16 -47.13
C PHE A 774 -2.44 23.74 -48.51
N LYS A 775 -2.45 25.08 -48.61
CA LYS A 775 -2.75 25.80 -49.88
C LYS A 775 -1.60 25.83 -50.91
N GLY A 776 -0.57 25.01 -50.74
CA GLY A 776 0.59 24.94 -51.64
C GLY A 776 0.52 23.78 -52.64
N PRO A 777 1.51 23.63 -53.54
CA PRO A 777 1.55 22.50 -54.48
C PRO A 777 1.64 21.16 -53.75
N ALA A 778 0.91 20.13 -54.20
CA ALA A 778 0.89 18.80 -53.57
C ALA A 778 2.29 18.18 -53.40
N LYS A 779 3.21 18.41 -54.34
CA LYS A 779 4.61 17.96 -54.22
C LYS A 779 5.37 18.57 -53.04
N ARG A 780 4.96 19.75 -52.55
CA ARG A 780 5.55 20.35 -51.35
C ARG A 780 4.93 19.80 -50.08
N PHE A 781 3.68 19.34 -50.14
CA PHE A 781 3.04 18.69 -49.01
C PHE A 781 3.78 17.41 -48.63
N THR A 782 3.97 16.51 -49.61
CA THR A 782 4.74 15.27 -49.45
C THR A 782 6.23 15.47 -49.18
N GLN A 783 6.77 16.68 -49.38
CA GLN A 783 8.14 16.97 -48.99
C GLN A 783 8.26 17.35 -47.50
N PHE A 784 7.17 17.86 -46.91
CA PHE A 784 7.12 18.23 -45.50
C PHE A 784 6.58 17.10 -44.62
N ASP A 785 5.57 16.35 -45.09
CA ASP A 785 5.12 15.09 -44.50
C ASP A 785 6.21 14.02 -44.70
N ARG A 786 7.16 13.95 -43.76
CA ARG A 786 8.36 13.10 -43.87
C ARG A 786 8.08 11.68 -43.39
N ASN A 787 7.08 11.51 -42.52
CA ASN A 787 6.64 10.21 -42.02
C ASN A 787 5.54 9.57 -42.89
N ASN A 788 5.04 10.26 -43.92
CA ASN A 788 3.96 9.84 -44.83
C ASN A 788 2.65 9.50 -44.12
N ASP A 789 2.34 10.19 -43.02
CA ASP A 789 1.10 9.97 -42.26
C ASP A 789 -0.11 10.77 -42.82
N GLY A 790 0.13 11.61 -43.83
CA GLY A 790 -0.89 12.43 -44.50
C GLY A 790 -1.07 13.83 -43.89
N TYR A 791 -0.27 14.20 -42.90
CA TYR A 791 -0.28 15.48 -42.21
C TYR A 791 1.13 16.08 -42.13
N ILE A 792 1.22 17.40 -41.93
CA ILE A 792 2.48 18.09 -41.62
C ILE A 792 2.42 18.52 -40.16
N SER A 793 3.20 17.87 -39.30
CA SER A 793 3.31 18.20 -37.89
C SER A 793 4.25 19.41 -37.63
N ALA A 794 4.28 19.91 -36.40
CA ALA A 794 5.09 21.08 -36.03
C ALA A 794 6.61 20.90 -36.21
N ASP A 795 7.11 19.67 -36.12
CA ASP A 795 8.51 19.28 -36.34
C ASP A 795 8.85 19.05 -37.82
N GLU A 796 7.83 18.77 -38.63
CA GLU A 796 7.91 18.63 -40.07
C GLU A 796 7.83 19.97 -40.80
N ALA A 797 7.07 20.90 -40.22
CA ALA A 797 6.75 22.21 -40.77
C ALA A 797 7.99 23.11 -40.96
N PRO A 798 8.12 23.77 -42.12
CA PRO A 798 9.29 24.59 -42.44
C PRO A 798 9.40 25.82 -41.52
N THR A 799 10.62 26.08 -41.04
CA THR A 799 10.91 27.16 -40.09
C THR A 799 11.27 28.50 -40.76
N GLY A 800 11.22 28.60 -42.10
CA GLY A 800 11.50 29.84 -42.84
C GLY A 800 11.14 29.78 -44.34
N PRO A 801 11.12 30.93 -45.05
CA PRO A 801 10.82 30.98 -46.48
C PRO A 801 11.92 30.29 -47.32
N PRO A 802 11.58 29.71 -48.47
CA PRO A 802 12.53 28.92 -49.26
C PRO A 802 13.67 29.79 -49.81
N THR A 803 14.90 29.29 -49.70
CA THR A 803 16.10 29.93 -50.29
C THR A 803 16.04 29.82 -51.81
N GLU A 804 16.01 30.97 -52.50
CA GLU A 804 16.18 31.04 -53.95
C GLU A 804 17.61 30.62 -54.31
N LYS A 805 17.76 29.48 -55.01
CA LYS A 805 19.01 29.14 -55.70
C LYS A 805 19.11 30.02 -56.95
N LYS A 806 20.07 30.96 -56.96
CA LYS A 806 20.60 31.49 -58.23
C LYS A 806 21.49 30.43 -58.87
N SER A 807 21.35 30.35 -60.19
CA SER A 807 22.06 29.51 -61.18
C SER A 807 23.55 29.35 -60.91
#